data_AF-A0A672Q712-F1
#
_entry.id   AF-A0A672Q712-F1
#
_cell.length_a   1.000
_cell.length_b   1.000
_cell.length_c   1.000
_cell.angle_alpha   90.00
_cell.angle_beta   90.00
_cell.angle_gamma   90.00
#
_symmetry.space_group_name_H-M   'P 1'
#
loop_
_entity.id
_entity.type
_entity.pdbx_description
1 polymer ?
#
loop_
_entity_poly.entity_id
_entity_poly.type
_entity_poly.pdbx_seq_one_letter_code
_entity_poly.pdbx_strand_id
1 'polypeptide(L)'
;MRTVDGPYLRIVEQPKQRGFRFRYGCEGPSHGGLPGASSEKNRKSYPQVKICNYQGAARVVVQLVTNTVKPHLHAHSLVGKQCDKGICIADLQPKDSSISFPNLGILHVTKKNVSKVLEERMIEAYRMGYNYGISIHPEIDALQGEVRVSRELTDAERSLVSSVSIPQSKEMDLSVVRLMFTAFLPDSDGGFSRRLEPVISDPIFDSKAPNASNLKIVRMDRTAGCVTGGEEVYLLCDKVQKDDIQVRFYEEDETGLTWEAYGDFSPTDVHRQFAIVFKTPKYRDQNLQKPISVFVQLKRKSDNETSDPKPFTYHPQIIDKEEVQRKRQKTLPNFQDYSGAGGGAGGMFRGGGGGSTAGGGPSGGGGHYFQGYQTYNNYGSGYNFSSGMGGGGNTIKHGGCPSCQSSCYHHSSFDCIVTHTTIILLSILLSIKVIYSRIFGCHYLSQQCCFVSVSQRSKVYLPKCSVLDLTFRGLHLGVIHSQTDAVRYLAQVISALPGEDVLNMRNDLYQTPLHLAVLTQQKEAVEALLEAKVDVTLTDRHGNMALHLAAQQKEDSVLRLLLKHKSVAQLTSIPNTAGLCPLHLAVQANSLSCVRALLDAGADVEVQELTCGRTALHLATELGNLSLAGCLLLEGNAYADSVTYNGSTPLHISAGRNSTKLCALLMAAGADPHKENFEPLFFKDDELCGTCEEEEEEDEGYIPGTTPLNMATSPEVYDILNGEAYQPTTIVVPPQGDMKSLSSDTKQELCQALEEQTGGWESLAHALGLGILTSAFRLSSCPAGKLLDSYEVSGGTVRELVEGLKHVGNSSAVCLLQAVWKETEAVHTTPHLTGNIN
;
A
#
# COMPACT_ATOMS: atom_id res chain seq x y z
N MET A 1 47.98 49.10 8.08
CA MET A 1 47.08 50.18 8.52
C MET A 1 46.04 50.40 7.43
N ARG A 2 44.77 50.01 7.68
CA ARG A 2 43.64 50.29 6.80
C ARG A 2 43.28 51.76 6.96
N THR A 3 43.33 52.56 5.90
CA THR A 3 42.78 53.91 5.93
C THR A 3 41.26 53.81 6.02
N VAL A 4 40.68 54.50 7.00
CA VAL A 4 39.28 54.38 7.44
C VAL A 4 38.30 55.17 6.53
N ASP A 5 38.79 55.81 5.46
CA ASP A 5 38.02 56.83 4.73
C ASP A 5 37.59 56.45 3.29
N GLY A 6 37.82 55.21 2.84
CA GLY A 6 37.45 54.75 1.49
C GLY A 6 36.02 54.18 1.40
N PRO A 7 35.42 54.12 0.19
CA PRO A 7 34.15 53.44 -0.05
C PRO A 7 34.27 51.93 0.18
N TYR A 8 33.30 51.31 0.86
CA TYR A 8 33.30 49.88 1.13
C TYR A 8 31.90 49.28 1.07
N LEU A 9 31.81 47.98 0.74
CA LEU A 9 30.54 47.26 0.68
C LEU A 9 30.23 46.60 2.02
N ARG A 10 28.96 46.59 2.43
CA ARG A 10 28.49 45.93 3.66
C ARG A 10 27.13 45.26 3.43
N ILE A 11 26.98 44.03 3.90
CA ILE A 11 25.68 43.35 3.94
C ILE A 11 24.84 43.96 5.07
N VAL A 12 23.66 44.47 4.73
CA VAL A 12 22.67 45.02 5.67
C VAL A 12 21.73 43.91 6.15
N GLU A 13 21.29 43.06 5.23
CA GLU A 13 20.46 41.90 5.52
C GLU A 13 21.05 40.67 4.86
N GLN A 14 21.37 39.66 5.69
CA GLN A 14 21.86 38.36 5.24
C GLN A 14 20.75 37.55 4.54
N PRO A 15 21.08 36.61 3.63
CA PRO A 15 20.12 35.65 3.13
C PRO A 15 19.69 34.70 4.25
N LYS A 16 18.46 34.19 4.15
CA LYS A 16 17.99 33.14 5.03
C LYS A 16 18.81 31.87 4.83
N GLN A 17 19.48 31.41 5.88
CA GLN A 17 20.42 30.29 5.77
C GLN A 17 19.71 28.95 5.47
N ARG A 18 18.48 28.74 5.97
CA ARG A 18 17.76 27.45 5.85
C ARG A 18 16.30 27.60 5.46
N GLY A 19 15.73 26.54 4.90
CA GLY A 19 14.34 26.49 4.46
C GLY A 19 14.11 27.05 3.05
N PHE A 20 15.16 27.47 2.35
CA PHE A 20 15.10 27.78 0.92
C PHE A 20 15.39 26.52 0.10
N ARG A 21 14.73 26.33 -1.04
CA ARG A 21 14.87 25.14 -1.89
C ARG A 21 15.58 25.50 -3.19
N PHE A 22 16.66 24.79 -3.51
CA PHE A 22 17.29 24.89 -4.82
C PHE A 22 16.47 24.11 -5.86
N ARG A 23 16.47 24.56 -7.12
CA ARG A 23 15.54 24.07 -8.14
C ARG A 23 16.28 23.56 -9.37
N TYR A 24 15.89 22.41 -9.90
CA TYR A 24 16.41 21.95 -11.19
C TYR A 24 15.81 22.75 -12.35
N GLY A 25 16.49 22.77 -13.50
CA GLY A 25 15.99 23.47 -14.70
C GLY A 25 14.62 22.97 -15.17
N CYS A 26 14.34 21.68 -15.01
CA CYS A 26 13.05 21.07 -15.33
C CYS A 26 11.90 21.48 -14.38
N GLU A 27 12.16 22.12 -13.24
CA GLU A 27 11.12 22.58 -12.31
C GLU A 27 10.53 23.96 -12.68
N GLY A 28 11.10 24.65 -13.67
CA GLY A 28 10.67 25.98 -14.10
C GLY A 28 11.08 27.14 -13.17
N PRO A 29 10.88 28.40 -13.62
CA PRO A 29 11.50 29.59 -13.01
C PRO A 29 10.74 30.24 -11.83
N SER A 30 9.49 29.87 -11.55
CA SER A 30 8.54 30.70 -10.77
C SER A 30 8.40 30.39 -9.27
N HIS A 31 9.40 29.75 -8.63
CA HIS A 31 9.24 29.21 -7.27
C HIS A 31 9.52 30.17 -6.07
N GLY A 32 9.52 31.48 -6.31
CA GLY A 32 9.73 32.51 -5.29
C GLY A 32 11.21 32.80 -4.99
N GLY A 33 11.52 34.06 -4.64
CA GLY A 33 12.89 34.51 -4.40
C GLY A 33 13.44 34.15 -3.02
N LEU A 34 14.76 34.13 -2.91
CA LEU A 34 15.55 33.89 -1.72
C LEU A 34 15.21 34.96 -0.66
N PRO A 35 14.62 34.58 0.48
CA PRO A 35 14.26 35.52 1.52
C PRO A 35 15.49 35.98 2.32
N GLY A 36 15.36 37.15 2.95
CA GLY A 36 16.31 37.65 3.94
C GLY A 36 16.20 36.90 5.27
N ALA A 37 17.24 36.99 6.09
CA ALA A 37 17.31 36.32 7.40
C ALA A 37 16.22 36.80 8.37
N SER A 38 15.76 38.05 8.24
CA SER A 38 14.68 38.62 9.05
C SER A 38 13.28 38.45 8.44
N SER A 39 13.16 37.68 7.35
CA SER A 39 11.90 37.55 6.63
C SER A 39 10.90 36.67 7.37
N GLU A 40 9.70 37.20 7.56
CA GLU A 40 8.57 36.53 8.18
C GLU A 40 7.40 36.34 7.19
N LYS A 41 6.39 35.54 7.56
CA LYS A 41 5.23 35.25 6.68
C LYS A 41 4.48 36.50 6.23
N ASN A 42 4.35 37.50 7.12
CA ASN A 42 3.58 38.72 6.88
C ASN A 42 4.45 39.92 6.47
N ARG A 43 5.78 39.82 6.63
CA ARG A 43 6.73 40.87 6.30
C ARG A 43 7.93 40.26 5.58
N LYS A 44 7.87 40.26 4.25
CA LYS A 44 8.95 39.74 3.41
C LYS A 44 10.10 40.73 3.38
N SER A 45 11.29 40.22 3.64
CA SER A 45 12.55 40.94 3.52
C SER A 45 13.50 40.10 2.66
N TYR A 46 14.59 40.71 2.18
CA TYR A 46 15.42 40.13 1.13
C TYR A 46 16.89 40.48 1.37
N PRO A 47 17.84 39.68 0.84
CA PRO A 47 19.25 40.01 0.94
C PRO A 47 19.50 41.45 0.46
N GLN A 48 20.18 42.23 1.29
CA GLN A 48 20.39 43.66 1.04
C GLN A 48 21.84 44.05 1.34
N VAL A 49 22.44 44.84 0.46
CA VAL A 49 23.78 45.40 0.65
C VAL A 49 23.77 46.91 0.56
N LYS A 50 24.70 47.55 1.25
CA LYS A 50 24.90 49.00 1.29
C LYS A 50 26.34 49.34 0.94
N ILE A 51 26.53 50.32 0.07
CA ILE A 51 27.84 50.91 -0.17
C ILE A 51 27.99 52.05 0.83
N CYS A 52 28.93 51.90 1.76
CA CYS A 52 29.25 52.90 2.77
C CYS A 52 30.31 53.87 2.22
N ASN A 53 30.30 55.11 2.71
CA ASN A 53 31.25 56.16 2.33
C ASN A 53 31.26 56.48 0.81
N TYR A 54 30.13 56.27 0.13
CA TYR A 54 29.93 56.60 -1.27
C TYR A 54 28.49 57.04 -1.53
N GLN A 55 28.31 58.06 -2.35
CA GLN A 55 27.00 58.50 -2.83
C GLN A 55 27.11 58.80 -4.32
N GLY A 56 26.45 57.99 -5.15
CA GLY A 56 26.59 58.02 -6.59
C GLY A 56 26.08 56.73 -7.23
N ALA A 57 26.07 56.67 -8.55
CA ALA A 57 25.71 55.44 -9.25
C ALA A 57 26.75 54.34 -8.97
N ALA A 58 26.33 53.09 -8.85
CA ALA A 58 27.24 51.95 -8.71
C ALA A 58 26.60 50.70 -9.31
N ARG A 59 27.40 49.71 -9.71
CA ARG A 59 26.92 48.40 -10.17
C ARG A 59 27.30 47.34 -9.15
N VAL A 60 26.35 46.53 -8.72
CA VAL A 60 26.59 45.41 -7.80
C VAL A 60 26.37 44.10 -8.55
N VAL A 61 27.38 43.24 -8.50
CA VAL A 61 27.38 41.90 -9.08
C VAL A 61 27.29 40.88 -7.96
N VAL A 62 26.41 39.88 -8.11
CA VAL A 62 26.23 38.78 -7.16
C VAL A 62 26.57 37.46 -7.84
N GLN A 63 27.42 36.67 -7.21
CA GLN A 63 27.84 35.35 -7.69
C GLN A 63 27.69 34.29 -6.60
N LEU A 64 27.58 33.02 -7.00
CA LEU A 64 27.57 31.89 -6.08
C LEU A 64 28.98 31.35 -5.88
N VAL A 65 29.34 31.17 -4.61
CA VAL A 65 30.65 30.65 -4.20
C VAL A 65 30.51 29.50 -3.22
N THR A 66 31.56 28.70 -3.11
CA THR A 66 31.61 27.53 -2.22
C THR A 66 31.71 27.92 -0.75
N ASN A 67 31.21 27.04 0.13
CA ASN A 67 31.35 27.17 1.58
C ASN A 67 32.65 26.53 2.09
N THR A 68 33.79 27.00 1.59
CA THR A 68 35.13 26.50 1.94
C THR A 68 35.99 27.61 2.53
N VAL A 69 37.08 27.24 3.23
CA VAL A 69 38.01 28.20 3.85
C VAL A 69 38.57 29.19 2.83
N LYS A 70 38.87 28.70 1.62
CA LYS A 70 39.12 29.52 0.43
C LYS A 70 37.91 29.39 -0.50
N PRO A 71 37.14 30.46 -0.75
CA PRO A 71 35.94 30.38 -1.59
C PRO A 71 36.33 30.22 -3.07
N HIS A 72 35.68 29.28 -3.75
CA HIS A 72 35.77 29.06 -5.20
C HIS A 72 34.41 29.34 -5.85
N LEU A 73 34.35 29.43 -7.18
CA LEU A 73 33.09 29.55 -7.90
C LEU A 73 32.24 28.29 -7.70
N HIS A 74 30.94 28.47 -7.44
CA HIS A 74 30.01 27.35 -7.36
C HIS A 74 29.44 27.00 -8.74
N ALA A 75 29.16 25.71 -8.98
CA ALA A 75 28.54 25.26 -10.22
C ALA A 75 27.04 25.64 -10.36
N HIS A 76 26.39 26.02 -9.26
CA HIS A 76 24.96 26.37 -9.24
C HIS A 76 24.76 27.76 -9.83
N SER A 77 23.52 28.08 -10.24
CA SER A 77 23.24 29.35 -10.91
C SER A 77 22.22 30.26 -10.26
N LEU A 78 22.53 31.56 -10.21
CA LEU A 78 21.54 32.56 -9.83
C LEU A 78 20.59 32.80 -10.99
N VAL A 79 19.30 32.66 -10.74
CA VAL A 79 18.23 32.92 -11.71
C VAL A 79 17.29 33.98 -11.15
N GLY A 80 16.67 34.77 -12.02
CA GLY A 80 15.85 35.91 -11.58
C GLY A 80 15.77 37.01 -12.63
N LYS A 81 14.99 38.05 -12.34
CA LYS A 81 14.73 39.16 -13.28
C LYS A 81 15.99 39.94 -13.69
N GLN A 82 17.01 39.96 -12.83
CA GLN A 82 18.26 40.70 -13.00
C GLN A 82 19.45 39.73 -13.11
N CYS A 83 19.20 38.48 -13.47
CA CYS A 83 20.22 37.44 -13.56
C CYS A 83 20.44 37.07 -15.01
N ASP A 84 21.71 37.04 -15.43
CA ASP A 84 22.13 36.57 -16.75
C ASP A 84 23.32 35.63 -16.58
N LYS A 85 23.33 34.52 -17.33
CA LYS A 85 24.33 33.44 -17.26
C LYS A 85 24.72 33.03 -15.83
N GLY A 86 23.73 33.05 -14.94
CA GLY A 86 23.89 32.62 -13.57
C GLY A 86 24.58 33.60 -12.62
N ILE A 87 24.70 34.88 -13.01
CA ILE A 87 25.21 36.01 -12.23
C ILE A 87 24.08 37.05 -12.12
N CYS A 88 23.91 37.68 -10.95
CA CYS A 88 22.97 38.80 -10.82
C CYS A 88 23.70 40.13 -10.95
N ILE A 89 23.21 41.04 -11.80
CA ILE A 89 23.77 42.38 -11.99
C ILE A 89 22.66 43.39 -11.70
N ALA A 90 22.90 44.29 -10.75
CA ALA A 90 21.94 45.32 -10.38
C ALA A 90 22.63 46.67 -10.20
N ASP A 91 22.04 47.70 -10.83
CA ASP A 91 22.57 49.06 -10.81
C ASP A 91 21.90 49.88 -9.70
N LEU A 92 22.72 50.46 -8.81
CA LEU A 92 22.35 51.37 -7.75
C LEU A 92 22.20 52.79 -8.32
N GLN A 93 21.04 53.39 -8.07
CA GLN A 93 20.76 54.77 -8.48
C GLN A 93 21.48 55.77 -7.55
N PRO A 94 21.87 56.97 -8.04
CA PRO A 94 22.64 57.95 -7.26
C PRO A 94 22.00 58.41 -5.93
N LYS A 95 20.68 58.30 -5.83
CA LYS A 95 19.88 58.68 -4.66
C LYS A 95 19.81 57.59 -3.58
N ASP A 96 20.12 56.35 -3.94
CA ASP A 96 19.99 55.19 -3.08
C ASP A 96 21.37 54.79 -2.55
N SER A 97 21.45 54.44 -1.26
CA SER A 97 22.70 53.94 -0.66
C SER A 97 22.74 52.42 -0.53
N SER A 98 21.60 51.76 -0.72
CA SER A 98 21.43 50.32 -0.52
C SER A 98 20.61 49.68 -1.64
N ILE A 99 20.93 48.43 -1.96
CA ILE A 99 20.25 47.64 -2.99
C ILE A 99 19.79 46.30 -2.40
N SER A 100 18.56 45.91 -2.74
CA SER A 100 17.91 44.67 -2.28
C SER A 100 17.67 43.72 -3.44
N PHE A 101 17.73 42.40 -3.19
CA PHE A 101 17.62 41.39 -4.23
C PHE A 101 16.41 40.43 -4.02
N PRO A 102 15.17 40.85 -4.38
CA PRO A 102 13.96 40.12 -4.01
C PRO A 102 13.63 38.87 -4.84
N ASN A 103 14.19 38.73 -6.04
CA ASN A 103 13.83 37.68 -7.00
C ASN A 103 15.00 36.75 -7.33
N LEU A 104 15.88 36.49 -6.37
CA LEU A 104 16.99 35.57 -6.55
C LEU A 104 16.53 34.13 -6.35
N GLY A 105 16.64 33.29 -7.37
CA GLY A 105 16.54 31.83 -7.28
C GLY A 105 17.92 31.18 -7.39
N ILE A 106 18.04 29.95 -6.89
CA ILE A 106 19.24 29.12 -7.05
C ILE A 106 18.86 27.90 -7.88
N LEU A 107 19.41 27.84 -9.09
CA LEU A 107 19.31 26.74 -10.02
C LEU A 107 20.34 25.67 -9.65
N HIS A 108 19.82 24.49 -9.31
CA HIS A 108 20.57 23.31 -8.95
C HIS A 108 21.08 22.58 -10.20
N VAL A 109 22.38 22.41 -10.31
CA VAL A 109 23.02 21.62 -11.38
C VAL A 109 23.03 20.13 -11.02
N THR A 110 22.83 19.27 -12.01
CA THR A 110 22.88 17.81 -11.82
C THR A 110 24.32 17.36 -11.57
N LYS A 111 24.50 16.32 -10.75
CA LYS A 111 25.84 15.80 -10.40
C LYS A 111 26.69 15.42 -11.62
N LYS A 112 26.04 14.94 -12.70
CA LYS A 112 26.71 14.59 -13.97
C LYS A 112 27.30 15.81 -14.69
N ASN A 113 26.68 16.99 -14.55
CA ASN A 113 27.02 18.18 -15.33
C ASN A 113 27.93 19.17 -14.57
N VAL A 114 28.24 18.91 -13.29
CA VAL A 114 29.01 19.84 -12.43
C VAL A 114 30.33 20.24 -13.06
N SER A 115 31.10 19.29 -13.60
CA SER A 115 32.42 19.57 -14.19
C SER A 115 32.32 20.54 -15.38
N LYS A 116 31.42 20.25 -16.33
CA LYS A 116 31.22 21.06 -17.54
C LYS A 116 30.73 22.47 -17.18
N VAL A 117 29.73 22.57 -16.32
CA VAL A 117 29.16 23.87 -15.93
C VAL A 117 30.17 24.70 -15.14
N LEU A 118 30.99 24.08 -14.28
CA LEU A 118 32.03 24.78 -13.52
C LEU A 118 33.13 25.32 -14.43
N GLU A 119 33.51 24.60 -15.48
CA GLU A 119 34.46 25.06 -16.49
C GLU A 119 33.93 26.28 -17.26
N GLU A 120 32.71 26.20 -17.79
CA GLU A 120 32.03 27.31 -18.48
C GLU A 120 31.92 28.55 -17.58
N ARG A 121 31.63 28.34 -16.29
CA ARG A 121 31.57 29.38 -15.25
C ARG A 121 32.90 30.09 -15.05
N MET A 122 33.99 29.34 -14.95
CA MET A 122 35.34 29.91 -14.78
C MET A 122 35.75 30.72 -16.01
N ILE A 123 35.45 30.21 -17.20
CA ILE A 123 35.70 30.89 -18.48
C ILE A 123 34.94 32.22 -18.55
N GLU A 124 33.64 32.21 -18.27
CA GLU A 124 32.82 33.43 -18.35
C GLU A 124 33.19 34.44 -17.26
N ALA A 125 33.52 33.98 -16.04
CA ALA A 125 33.98 34.85 -14.97
C ALA A 125 35.30 35.56 -15.33
N TYR A 126 36.21 34.86 -16.02
CA TYR A 126 37.45 35.45 -16.54
C TYR A 126 37.17 36.44 -17.68
N ARG A 127 36.34 36.06 -18.65
CA ARG A 127 35.95 36.91 -19.79
C ARG A 127 35.33 38.24 -19.34
N MET A 128 34.48 38.19 -18.32
CA MET A 128 33.78 39.35 -17.76
C MET A 128 34.60 40.12 -16.70
N GLY A 129 35.76 39.59 -16.28
CA GLY A 129 36.59 40.20 -15.23
C GLY A 129 35.95 40.20 -13.83
N TYR A 130 35.02 39.28 -13.57
CA TYR A 130 34.30 39.14 -12.30
C TYR A 130 34.92 38.11 -11.34
N ASN A 131 36.09 37.55 -11.65
CA ASN A 131 36.82 36.58 -10.84
C ASN A 131 37.62 37.21 -9.68
N TYR A 132 37.18 38.33 -9.09
CA TYR A 132 37.92 39.01 -8.02
C TYR A 132 37.58 38.47 -6.64
N GLY A 133 38.60 38.18 -5.83
CA GLY A 133 38.44 37.56 -4.50
C GLY A 133 38.33 36.03 -4.53
N ILE A 134 38.34 35.43 -5.72
CA ILE A 134 38.37 33.98 -5.96
C ILE A 134 39.56 33.68 -6.87
N SER A 135 40.35 32.65 -6.54
CA SER A 135 41.44 32.22 -7.42
C SER A 135 40.94 31.10 -8.35
N ILE A 136 41.12 31.28 -9.65
CA ILE A 136 40.87 30.24 -10.66
C ILE A 136 42.17 29.44 -10.84
N HIS A 137 43.25 30.11 -11.23
CA HIS A 137 44.58 29.52 -11.34
C HIS A 137 45.61 30.64 -11.23
N PRO A 138 46.73 30.48 -10.50
CA PRO A 138 47.73 31.55 -10.30
C PRO A 138 48.24 32.20 -11.60
N GLU A 139 48.39 31.42 -12.67
CA GLU A 139 48.85 31.92 -13.98
C GLU A 139 47.78 32.72 -14.74
N ILE A 140 46.50 32.38 -14.54
CA ILE A 140 45.35 33.10 -15.11
C ILE A 140 45.05 34.37 -14.29
N ASP A 141 45.22 34.28 -12.97
CA ASP A 141 44.99 35.37 -12.03
C ASP A 141 46.11 36.43 -12.05
N ALA A 142 47.30 36.11 -12.57
CA ALA A 142 48.42 37.05 -12.72
C ALA A 142 48.11 38.21 -13.67
N LEU A 143 47.13 38.06 -14.56
CA LEU A 143 46.70 39.07 -15.55
C LEU A 143 45.56 39.99 -15.03
N GLN A 144 45.32 40.07 -13.72
CA GLN A 144 44.27 40.91 -13.13
C GLN A 144 44.57 42.43 -13.19
N GLY A 145 44.60 43.02 -14.39
CA GLY A 145 44.58 44.47 -14.64
C GLY A 145 43.33 44.94 -15.40
N GLU A 146 42.79 46.11 -15.02
CA GLU A 146 41.65 46.88 -15.59
C GLU A 146 40.50 46.13 -16.32
N VAL A 147 39.26 46.34 -15.83
CA VAL A 147 37.97 45.69 -16.19
C VAL A 147 37.53 45.84 -17.66
N ARG A 148 38.29 46.54 -18.52
CA ARG A 148 37.81 47.03 -19.83
C ARG A 148 38.26 46.24 -21.07
N VAL A 149 39.03 45.16 -20.93
CA VAL A 149 39.48 44.37 -22.09
C VAL A 149 38.63 43.10 -22.19
N SER A 150 38.03 42.85 -23.36
CA SER A 150 37.43 41.54 -23.68
C SER A 150 38.55 40.51 -23.67
N ARG A 151 38.57 39.66 -22.66
CA ARG A 151 39.59 38.61 -22.53
C ARG A 151 39.07 37.34 -23.15
N GLU A 152 39.67 36.94 -24.26
CA GLU A 152 39.49 35.59 -24.78
C GLU A 152 40.63 34.71 -24.26
N LEU A 153 40.26 33.56 -23.70
CA LEU A 153 41.24 32.56 -23.25
C LEU A 153 41.83 31.86 -24.47
N THR A 154 43.15 31.77 -24.50
CA THR A 154 43.88 30.88 -25.41
C THR A 154 43.57 29.42 -25.10
N ASP A 155 43.78 28.52 -26.07
CA ASP A 155 43.53 27.08 -25.87
C ASP A 155 44.37 26.48 -24.72
N ALA A 156 45.58 27.02 -24.50
CA ALA A 156 46.43 26.63 -23.38
C ALA A 156 45.80 27.03 -22.02
N GLU A 157 45.27 28.25 -21.91
CA GLU A 157 44.60 28.70 -20.68
C GLU A 157 43.27 27.98 -20.45
N ARG A 158 42.53 27.61 -21.51
CA ARG A 158 41.33 26.76 -21.40
C ARG A 158 41.67 25.38 -20.84
N SER A 159 42.76 24.77 -21.31
CA SER A 159 43.25 23.49 -20.77
C SER A 159 43.62 23.60 -19.29
N LEU A 160 44.22 24.72 -18.86
CA LEU A 160 44.49 25.00 -17.45
C LEU A 160 43.20 25.10 -16.63
N VAL A 161 42.19 25.85 -17.11
CA VAL A 161 40.87 25.92 -16.44
C VAL A 161 40.26 24.52 -16.31
N SER A 162 40.30 23.72 -17.37
CA SER A 162 39.81 22.34 -17.36
C SER A 162 40.52 21.50 -16.30
N SER A 163 41.85 21.60 -16.21
CA SER A 163 42.68 20.88 -15.22
C SER A 163 42.33 21.21 -13.77
N VAL A 164 41.88 22.44 -13.49
CA VAL A 164 41.48 22.90 -12.14
C VAL A 164 40.00 22.60 -11.85
N SER A 165 39.13 22.70 -12.84
CA SER A 165 37.69 22.50 -12.67
C SER A 165 37.36 21.04 -12.30
N ILE A 166 38.07 20.06 -12.85
CA ILE A 166 37.83 18.62 -12.61
C ILE A 166 37.98 18.25 -11.12
N PRO A 167 39.10 18.52 -10.43
CA PRO A 167 39.21 18.21 -9.00
C PRO A 167 38.22 19.00 -8.16
N GLN A 168 38.03 20.29 -8.45
CA GLN A 168 37.05 21.13 -7.72
C GLN A 168 35.62 20.61 -7.87
N SER A 169 35.25 20.06 -9.04
CA SER A 169 33.92 19.49 -9.29
C SER A 169 33.63 18.25 -8.44
N LYS A 170 34.66 17.48 -8.08
CA LYS A 170 34.53 16.25 -7.26
C LYS A 170 34.36 16.56 -5.79
N GLU A 171 34.98 17.64 -5.31
CA GLU A 171 34.92 18.09 -3.91
C GLU A 171 33.74 19.04 -3.63
N MET A 172 33.06 19.51 -4.69
CA MET A 172 31.96 20.47 -4.61
C MET A 172 30.76 19.94 -3.81
N ASP A 173 30.36 20.67 -2.77
CA ASP A 173 29.13 20.39 -2.02
C ASP A 173 27.93 21.07 -2.68
N LEU A 174 27.09 20.28 -3.34
CA LEU A 174 25.89 20.79 -4.02
C LEU A 174 24.75 21.19 -3.07
N SER A 175 24.87 20.91 -1.77
CA SER A 175 23.84 21.20 -0.77
C SER A 175 23.96 22.59 -0.13
N VAL A 176 25.08 23.29 -0.33
CA VAL A 176 25.36 24.57 0.32
C VAL A 176 26.05 25.56 -0.62
N VAL A 177 25.60 26.82 -0.59
CA VAL A 177 26.20 27.92 -1.36
C VAL A 177 26.36 29.16 -0.51
N ARG A 178 27.19 30.12 -0.95
CA ARG A 178 27.25 31.48 -0.40
C ARG A 178 27.09 32.50 -1.52
N LEU A 179 26.56 33.68 -1.19
CA LEU A 179 26.50 34.81 -2.11
C LEU A 179 27.75 35.66 -1.93
N MET A 180 28.45 35.95 -3.03
CA MET A 180 29.52 36.94 -3.06
C MET A 180 29.01 38.20 -3.75
N PHE A 181 29.09 39.34 -3.06
CA PHE A 181 28.72 40.64 -3.57
C PHE A 181 29.96 41.45 -3.92
N THR A 182 30.02 41.97 -5.14
CA THR A 182 31.11 42.82 -5.63
C THR A 182 30.53 44.11 -6.18
N ALA A 183 31.01 45.26 -5.69
CA ALA A 183 30.54 46.57 -6.16
C ALA A 183 31.57 47.24 -7.08
N PHE A 184 31.08 47.88 -8.14
CA PHE A 184 31.85 48.61 -9.14
C PHE A 184 31.35 50.06 -9.19
N LEU A 185 32.25 51.00 -8.99
CA LEU A 185 32.00 52.44 -9.07
C LEU A 185 32.32 52.95 -10.49
N PRO A 186 31.61 53.98 -10.97
CA PRO A 186 31.84 54.59 -12.27
C PRO A 186 33.23 55.24 -12.32
N ASP A 187 33.83 55.18 -13.48
CA ASP A 187 35.09 55.83 -13.84
C ASP A 187 34.85 57.16 -14.58
N SER A 188 35.93 57.81 -14.99
CA SER A 188 35.94 59.06 -15.75
C SER A 188 35.12 59.00 -17.05
N ASP A 189 35.00 57.82 -17.67
CA ASP A 189 34.23 57.61 -18.92
C ASP A 189 32.80 57.10 -18.68
N GLY A 190 32.33 57.11 -17.43
CA GLY A 190 30.98 56.64 -17.07
C GLY A 190 30.80 55.11 -16.99
N GLY A 191 31.80 54.33 -17.40
CA GLY A 191 31.81 52.87 -17.23
C GLY A 191 32.13 52.43 -15.79
N PHE A 192 31.54 51.33 -15.32
CA PHE A 192 31.78 50.79 -13.98
C PHE A 192 33.04 49.90 -13.93
N SER A 193 34.21 50.50 -13.65
CA SER A 193 35.51 49.78 -13.60
C SER A 193 36.15 49.74 -12.22
N ARG A 194 35.83 50.70 -11.33
CA ARG A 194 36.49 50.84 -10.01
C ARG A 194 35.86 49.89 -9.00
N ARG A 195 36.50 48.75 -8.76
CA ARG A 195 35.99 47.70 -7.86
C ARG A 195 36.23 47.98 -6.37
N LEU A 196 35.31 47.54 -5.53
CA LEU A 196 35.47 47.45 -4.08
C LEU A 196 35.80 46.02 -3.63
N GLU A 197 36.26 45.86 -2.39
CA GLU A 197 36.51 44.54 -1.80
C GLU A 197 35.20 43.73 -1.72
N PRO A 198 35.19 42.47 -2.21
CA PRO A 198 33.99 41.64 -2.23
C PRO A 198 33.60 41.20 -0.82
N VAL A 199 32.30 41.05 -0.58
CA VAL A 199 31.75 40.60 0.71
C VAL A 199 30.93 39.33 0.50
N ILE A 200 31.18 38.32 1.33
CA ILE A 200 30.54 37.00 1.23
C ILE A 200 29.46 36.87 2.32
N SER A 201 28.27 36.42 1.93
CA SER A 201 27.14 36.17 2.83
C SER A 201 27.34 34.98 3.73
N ASP A 202 26.40 34.75 4.64
CA ASP A 202 26.27 33.48 5.35
C ASP A 202 25.94 32.32 4.38
N PRO A 203 26.24 31.06 4.77
CA PRO A 203 25.87 29.87 3.98
C PRO A 203 24.36 29.70 3.86
N ILE A 204 23.93 29.34 2.66
CA ILE A 204 22.56 29.00 2.30
C ILE A 204 22.54 27.51 2.02
N PHE A 205 21.75 26.78 2.80
CA PHE A 205 21.61 25.34 2.68
C PHE A 205 20.33 24.98 1.93
N ASP A 206 20.41 24.00 1.05
CA ASP A 206 19.26 23.47 0.34
C ASP A 206 18.34 22.68 1.28
N SER A 207 17.11 23.14 1.44
CA SER A 207 16.09 22.45 2.23
C SER A 207 15.72 21.06 1.71
N LYS A 208 16.04 20.72 0.45
CA LYS A 208 15.88 19.36 -0.08
C LYS A 208 17.06 18.44 0.23
N ALA A 209 18.20 18.98 0.65
CA ALA A 209 19.33 18.18 1.04
C ALA A 209 19.05 17.44 2.37
N PRO A 210 19.33 16.13 2.47
CA PRO A 210 19.00 15.34 3.67
C PRO A 210 19.68 15.81 4.96
N ASN A 211 20.87 16.39 4.85
CA ASN A 211 21.69 16.94 5.94
C ASN A 211 21.35 18.39 6.29
N ALA A 212 20.49 19.05 5.51
CA ALA A 212 20.09 20.43 5.75
C ALA A 212 18.57 20.66 5.67
N SER A 213 17.81 19.57 5.74
CA SER A 213 16.36 19.63 5.85
C SER A 213 15.96 20.38 7.11
N ASN A 214 14.86 21.13 7.03
CA ASN A 214 14.33 21.77 8.23
C ASN A 214 13.73 20.69 9.15
N LEU A 215 14.11 20.70 10.43
CA LEU A 215 13.60 19.76 11.40
C LEU A 215 12.23 20.21 11.90
N LYS A 216 11.25 19.30 11.87
CA LYS A 216 9.91 19.61 12.35
C LYS A 216 9.23 18.39 12.94
N ILE A 217 8.70 18.56 14.16
CA ILE A 217 7.76 17.60 14.76
C ILE A 217 6.37 17.88 14.19
N VAL A 218 5.84 16.92 13.42
CA VAL A 218 4.52 17.00 12.81
C VAL A 218 3.46 16.63 13.84
N ARG A 219 3.62 15.48 14.50
CA ARG A 219 2.67 14.94 15.48
C ARG A 219 3.37 13.99 16.45
N MET A 220 2.84 13.90 17.66
CA MET A 220 3.21 12.89 18.66
C MET A 220 1.94 12.15 19.09
N ASP A 221 2.04 10.85 19.32
CA ASP A 221 0.92 10.03 19.82
C ASP A 221 0.63 10.32 21.31
N ARG A 222 1.68 10.56 22.10
CA ARG A 222 1.65 10.92 23.52
C ARG A 222 2.33 12.26 23.73
N THR A 223 1.65 13.15 24.44
CA THR A 223 2.14 14.47 24.87
C THR A 223 2.28 14.57 26.39
N ALA A 224 2.14 13.45 27.08
CA ALA A 224 2.35 13.34 28.52
C ALA A 224 2.86 11.94 28.88
N GLY A 225 3.55 11.85 30.01
CA GLY A 225 4.13 10.59 30.49
C GLY A 225 4.57 10.63 31.96
N CYS A 226 4.95 9.47 32.50
CA CYS A 226 5.36 9.32 33.90
C CYS A 226 6.78 9.87 34.13
N VAL A 227 7.02 10.50 35.28
CA VAL A 227 8.37 10.99 35.69
C VAL A 227 9.46 9.91 35.68
N THR A 228 9.07 8.64 35.82
CA THR A 228 9.98 7.49 35.76
C THR A 228 10.56 7.23 34.36
N GLY A 229 9.99 7.85 33.32
CA GLY A 229 10.36 7.61 31.93
C GLY A 229 10.13 6.16 31.48
N GLY A 230 10.66 5.83 30.30
CA GLY A 230 10.62 4.48 29.72
C GLY A 230 9.36 4.15 28.92
N GLU A 231 8.46 5.11 28.74
CA GLU A 231 7.25 4.94 27.94
C GLU A 231 7.56 5.14 26.46
N GLU A 232 7.03 4.26 25.62
CA GLU A 232 7.19 4.32 24.17
C GLU A 232 6.29 5.40 23.57
N VAL A 233 6.89 6.27 22.76
CA VAL A 233 6.26 7.41 22.09
C VAL A 233 6.55 7.31 20.60
N TYR A 234 5.50 7.48 19.80
CA TYR A 234 5.57 7.54 18.35
C TYR A 234 5.55 9.01 17.91
N LEU A 235 6.67 9.47 17.34
CA LEU A 235 6.84 10.83 16.85
C LEU A 235 6.91 10.83 15.33
N LEU A 236 5.98 11.53 14.70
CA LEU A 236 5.98 11.81 13.26
C LEU A 236 6.70 13.14 13.01
N CYS A 237 7.63 13.13 12.06
CA CYS A 237 8.48 14.26 11.72
C CYS A 237 8.68 14.40 10.22
N ASP A 238 9.18 15.57 9.81
CA ASP A 238 9.72 15.74 8.46
C ASP A 238 11.00 14.89 8.28
N LYS A 239 11.53 14.82 7.06
CA LYS A 239 12.63 13.92 6.69
C LYS A 239 13.87 14.10 7.58
N VAL A 240 14.25 13.05 8.32
CA VAL A 240 15.45 12.98 9.17
C VAL A 240 16.40 11.85 8.76
N GLN A 241 17.67 11.96 9.15
CA GLN A 241 18.66 10.89 8.99
C GLN A 241 18.76 10.07 10.27
N LYS A 242 18.68 8.73 10.16
CA LYS A 242 18.61 7.82 11.33
C LYS A 242 19.83 7.90 12.25
N ASP A 243 21.01 8.16 11.70
CA ASP A 243 22.27 8.18 12.46
C ASP A 243 22.55 9.57 13.08
N ASP A 244 21.93 10.61 12.51
CA ASP A 244 22.20 12.02 12.82
C ASP A 244 20.97 12.73 13.42
N ILE A 245 20.19 12.04 14.25
CA ILE A 245 19.01 12.62 14.90
C ILE A 245 18.93 12.24 16.37
N GLN A 246 18.41 13.16 17.18
CA GLN A 246 18.11 12.99 18.60
C GLN A 246 16.78 13.68 18.94
N VAL A 247 16.06 13.13 19.92
CA VAL A 247 14.88 13.77 20.50
C VAL A 247 15.29 14.38 21.84
N ARG A 248 15.31 15.70 21.94
CA ARG A 248 15.74 16.46 23.13
C ARG A 248 14.53 16.91 23.93
N PHE A 249 14.52 16.55 25.21
CA PHE A 249 13.60 17.05 26.23
C PHE A 249 14.32 18.09 27.06
N TYR A 250 13.70 19.23 27.33
CA TYR A 250 14.32 20.28 28.12
C TYR A 250 13.33 21.18 28.84
N GLU A 251 13.80 21.82 29.89
CA GLU A 251 13.09 22.82 30.69
C GLU A 251 13.94 24.09 30.76
N GLU A 252 13.31 25.25 30.56
CA GLU A 252 13.94 26.57 30.62
C GLU A 252 13.20 27.44 31.65
N ASP A 253 13.95 28.01 32.60
CA ASP A 253 13.46 28.99 33.58
C ASP A 253 14.04 30.39 33.25
N GLU A 254 13.70 31.41 34.03
CA GLU A 254 14.13 32.81 33.82
C GLU A 254 15.67 33.01 33.84
N THR A 255 16.43 32.04 34.37
CA THR A 255 17.90 32.05 34.40
C THR A 255 18.55 31.22 33.27
N GLY A 256 17.76 30.59 32.39
CA GLY A 256 18.23 29.76 31.28
C GLY A 256 17.82 28.28 31.38
N LEU A 257 18.56 27.41 30.70
CA LEU A 257 18.30 25.96 30.62
C LEU A 257 18.51 25.29 31.99
N THR A 258 17.45 24.70 32.55
CA THR A 258 17.49 24.10 33.90
C THR A 258 17.52 22.58 33.90
N TRP A 259 17.08 21.95 32.82
CA TRP A 259 17.20 20.50 32.62
C TRP A 259 17.22 20.16 31.14
N GLU A 260 18.03 19.16 30.77
CA GLU A 260 17.94 18.50 29.47
C GLU A 260 18.15 17.00 29.58
N ALA A 261 17.43 16.25 28.75
CA ALA A 261 17.59 14.82 28.58
C ALA A 261 17.23 14.40 27.15
N TYR A 262 17.60 13.19 26.77
CA TYR A 262 17.38 12.67 25.42
C TYR A 262 16.49 11.43 25.45
N GLY A 263 15.56 11.35 24.51
CA GLY A 263 14.79 10.14 24.28
C GLY A 263 15.70 8.97 23.88
N ASP A 264 15.39 7.79 24.38
CA ASP A 264 16.18 6.58 24.15
C ASP A 264 15.64 5.83 22.92
N PHE A 265 16.46 5.68 21.89
CA PHE A 265 16.14 4.95 20.66
C PHE A 265 17.40 4.60 19.87
N SER A 266 17.31 3.55 19.05
CA SER A 266 18.33 3.10 18.10
C SER A 266 18.05 3.65 16.69
N PRO A 267 19.06 3.73 15.80
CA PRO A 267 18.83 4.05 14.39
C PRO A 267 17.83 3.12 13.68
N THR A 268 17.59 1.92 14.22
CA THR A 268 16.56 0.96 13.74
C THR A 268 15.14 1.44 14.00
N ASP A 269 14.95 2.28 15.02
CA ASP A 269 13.63 2.76 15.46
C ASP A 269 13.19 4.01 14.69
N VAL A 270 14.06 4.52 13.81
CA VAL A 270 13.76 5.59 12.84
C VAL A 270 13.14 4.95 11.59
N HIS A 271 11.81 4.96 11.53
CA HIS A 271 11.06 4.33 10.46
C HIS A 271 11.02 5.22 9.20
N ARG A 272 11.70 4.75 8.15
CA ARG A 272 11.72 5.34 6.79
C ARG A 272 11.97 6.86 6.77
N GLN A 273 12.79 7.40 7.69
CA GLN A 273 13.14 8.83 7.80
C GLN A 273 12.00 9.78 8.23
N PHE A 274 10.79 9.30 8.51
CA PHE A 274 9.62 10.17 8.79
C PHE A 274 8.96 9.90 10.13
N ALA A 275 9.34 8.82 10.82
CA ALA A 275 8.86 8.53 12.16
C ALA A 275 10.00 8.05 13.05
N ILE A 276 9.92 8.36 14.33
CA ILE A 276 10.85 7.91 15.36
C ILE A 276 10.02 7.30 16.47
N VAL A 277 10.30 6.03 16.79
CA VAL A 277 9.80 5.39 18.01
C VAL A 277 10.90 5.51 19.06
N PHE A 278 10.60 6.13 20.20
CA PHE A 278 11.58 6.31 21.26
C PHE A 278 10.95 6.15 22.64
N LYS A 279 11.79 5.93 23.65
CA LYS A 279 11.38 5.87 25.05
C LYS A 279 11.65 7.19 25.77
N THR A 280 10.68 7.66 26.53
CA THR A 280 10.80 8.93 27.27
C THR A 280 11.95 8.89 28.28
N PRO A 281 12.75 9.96 28.41
CA PRO A 281 13.79 10.02 29.43
C PRO A 281 13.17 10.13 30.84
N LYS A 282 13.98 9.83 31.85
CA LYS A 282 13.62 10.06 33.26
C LYS A 282 13.64 11.55 33.56
N TYR A 283 12.60 12.06 34.22
CA TYR A 283 12.61 13.45 34.70
C TYR A 283 13.58 13.61 35.88
N ARG A 284 14.18 14.79 36.06
CA ARG A 284 15.19 15.05 37.12
C ARG A 284 14.69 14.75 38.53
N ASP A 285 13.43 15.06 38.80
CA ASP A 285 12.78 14.80 40.08
C ASP A 285 11.74 13.68 39.94
N GLN A 286 12.03 12.55 40.58
CA GLN A 286 11.16 11.37 40.57
C GLN A 286 10.02 11.49 41.58
N ASN A 287 10.11 12.40 42.55
CA ASN A 287 9.14 12.58 43.64
C ASN A 287 8.22 13.79 43.39
N LEU A 288 7.85 14.00 42.14
CA LEU A 288 6.99 15.10 41.71
C LEU A 288 5.63 15.03 42.43
N GLN A 289 5.10 16.18 42.87
CA GLN A 289 3.77 16.27 43.52
C GLN A 289 2.69 16.82 42.57
N LYS A 290 3.09 17.60 41.56
CA LYS A 290 2.21 18.22 40.56
C LYS A 290 2.78 18.00 39.17
N PRO A 291 1.94 17.82 38.13
CA PRO A 291 2.44 17.69 36.76
C PRO A 291 3.28 18.89 36.33
N ILE A 292 4.33 18.64 35.55
CA ILE A 292 5.23 19.68 35.06
C ILE A 292 5.33 19.62 33.53
N SER A 293 5.32 20.78 32.89
CA SER A 293 5.41 20.89 31.43
C SER A 293 6.86 21.17 31.02
N VAL A 294 7.40 20.33 30.16
CA VAL A 294 8.70 20.48 29.52
C VAL A 294 8.52 20.64 28.01
N PHE A 295 9.59 20.96 27.30
CA PHE A 295 9.61 21.03 25.84
C PHE A 295 10.33 19.85 25.22
N VAL A 296 9.85 19.44 24.05
CA VAL A 296 10.42 18.38 23.21
C VAL A 296 10.73 18.97 21.85
N GLN A 297 11.94 18.74 21.36
CA GLN A 297 12.35 19.14 20.02
C GLN A 297 13.25 18.09 19.39
N LEU A 298 13.27 18.04 18.07
CA LEU A 298 14.27 17.30 17.33
C LEU A 298 15.57 18.08 17.32
N LYS A 299 16.69 17.39 17.42
CA LYS A 299 18.04 17.95 17.34
C LYS A 299 18.91 17.09 16.45
N ARG A 300 19.53 17.68 15.42
CA ARG A 300 20.53 17.01 14.58
C ARG A 300 21.88 16.99 15.30
N LYS A 301 22.64 15.88 15.24
CA LYS A 301 23.90 15.74 16.00
C LYS A 301 25.06 16.49 15.34
N SER A 302 25.08 16.53 14.00
CA SER A 302 26.16 17.11 13.20
C SER A 302 26.28 18.63 13.34
N ASP A 303 25.19 19.36 13.24
CA ASP A 303 25.15 20.84 13.23
C ASP A 303 24.41 21.45 14.43
N ASN A 304 23.90 20.63 15.35
CA ASN A 304 23.07 21.03 16.48
C ASN A 304 21.81 21.83 16.08
N GLU A 305 21.33 21.71 14.84
CA GLU A 305 20.07 22.32 14.42
C GLU A 305 18.90 21.71 15.19
N THR A 306 17.90 22.53 15.51
CA THR A 306 16.74 22.12 16.30
C THR A 306 15.43 22.47 15.62
N SER A 307 14.38 21.66 15.87
CA SER A 307 13.03 21.97 15.44
C SER A 307 12.33 22.95 16.38
N ASP A 308 11.21 23.52 15.92
CA ASP A 308 10.27 24.20 16.82
C ASP A 308 9.89 23.27 18.01
N PRO A 309 9.89 23.78 19.25
CA PRO A 309 9.58 22.98 20.42
C PRO A 309 8.09 22.64 20.53
N LYS A 310 7.80 21.45 21.07
CA LYS A 310 6.46 20.97 21.40
C LYS A 310 6.34 20.71 22.90
N PRO A 311 5.24 21.12 23.55
CA PRO A 311 5.07 20.87 24.97
C PRO A 311 4.84 19.37 25.26
N PHE A 312 5.39 18.89 26.37
CA PHE A 312 5.20 17.54 26.90
C PHE A 312 5.05 17.60 28.42
N THR A 313 4.07 16.89 28.98
CA THR A 313 3.76 16.98 30.43
C THR A 313 4.20 15.72 31.18
N TYR A 314 5.10 15.86 32.15
CA TYR A 314 5.41 14.78 33.08
C TYR A 314 4.42 14.76 34.25
N HIS A 315 3.87 13.58 34.57
CA HIS A 315 2.98 13.35 35.70
C HIS A 315 3.65 12.53 36.81
N PRO A 316 3.27 12.76 38.08
CA PRO A 316 3.83 12.02 39.21
C PRO A 316 3.50 10.52 39.15
N GLN A 317 4.37 9.70 39.74
CA GLN A 317 4.18 8.26 39.82
C GLN A 317 3.09 7.93 40.86
N ILE A 318 1.96 7.38 40.42
CA ILE A 318 0.92 6.87 41.33
C ILE A 318 1.40 5.52 41.87
N ILE A 319 2.08 5.53 43.02
CA ILE A 319 2.49 4.29 43.70
C ILE A 319 1.30 3.79 44.51
N ASP A 320 0.54 2.84 43.95
CA ASP A 320 -0.48 2.12 44.70
C ASP A 320 0.18 1.12 45.65
N LYS A 321 0.42 1.58 46.89
CA LYS A 321 1.09 0.79 47.94
C LYS A 321 0.29 -0.46 48.32
N GLU A 322 -1.01 -0.50 48.04
CA GLU A 322 -1.92 -1.56 48.46
C GLU A 322 -1.79 -2.82 47.57
N GLU A 323 -1.62 -2.65 46.26
CA GLU A 323 -1.46 -3.78 45.33
C GLU A 323 -0.08 -4.47 45.45
N VAL A 324 0.97 -3.70 45.76
CA VAL A 324 2.33 -4.24 46.00
C VAL A 324 2.36 -5.09 47.28
N GLN A 325 1.64 -4.69 48.34
CA GLN A 325 1.50 -5.50 49.55
C GLN A 325 0.67 -6.76 49.30
N ARG A 326 -0.39 -6.67 48.50
CA ARG A 326 -1.22 -7.82 48.10
C ARG A 326 -0.43 -8.88 47.31
N LYS A 327 0.52 -8.46 46.45
CA LYS A 327 1.42 -9.38 45.72
C LYS A 327 2.48 -10.01 46.62
N ARG A 328 2.93 -9.32 47.68
CA ARG A 328 3.86 -9.88 48.67
C ARG A 328 3.20 -10.84 49.68
N GLN A 329 1.88 -10.79 49.84
CA GLN A 329 1.12 -11.65 50.78
C GLN A 329 0.59 -12.97 50.19
N LYS A 330 0.75 -13.25 48.89
CA LYS A 330 0.42 -14.58 48.35
C LYS A 330 1.49 -15.59 48.75
N THR A 331 1.25 -16.33 49.83
CA THR A 331 1.96 -17.57 50.16
C THR A 331 1.66 -18.65 49.12
N LEU A 332 2.70 -19.37 48.69
CA LEU A 332 2.60 -20.51 47.75
C LEU A 332 1.72 -21.64 48.36
N PRO A 333 0.91 -22.35 47.55
CA PRO A 333 0.14 -23.49 48.05
C PRO A 333 1.06 -24.68 48.35
N ASN A 334 0.87 -25.24 49.56
CA ASN A 334 1.55 -26.42 50.07
C ASN A 334 1.19 -27.66 49.22
N PHE A 335 2.17 -28.28 48.58
CA PHE A 335 2.01 -29.63 48.01
C PHE A 335 2.15 -30.66 49.14
N GLN A 336 1.11 -31.47 49.36
CA GLN A 336 1.15 -32.61 50.27
C GLN A 336 1.90 -33.75 49.59
N ASP A 337 3.12 -34.03 50.04
CA ASP A 337 3.88 -35.21 49.63
C ASP A 337 3.32 -36.47 50.29
N TYR A 338 3.06 -37.45 49.43
CA TYR A 338 2.68 -38.81 49.81
C TYR A 338 3.92 -39.58 50.27
N SER A 339 3.80 -40.21 51.44
CA SER A 339 4.76 -41.01 52.20
C SER A 339 5.74 -41.90 51.41
N GLY A 340 7.02 -41.85 51.79
CA GLY A 340 8.05 -42.81 51.42
C GLY A 340 9.30 -42.75 52.33
N ALA A 341 9.21 -43.41 53.49
CA ALA A 341 10.25 -44.01 54.34
C ALA A 341 11.69 -43.42 54.46
N GLY A 342 12.07 -43.12 55.71
CA GLY A 342 13.43 -43.32 56.28
C GLY A 342 14.50 -42.33 55.81
N GLY A 343 14.98 -41.37 56.59
CA GLY A 343 15.57 -41.54 57.91
C GLY A 343 17.02 -41.06 57.84
N GLY A 344 17.41 -40.10 58.67
CA GLY A 344 18.82 -39.71 58.81
C GLY A 344 19.04 -38.23 59.12
N ALA A 345 19.27 -37.95 60.41
CA ALA A 345 20.11 -36.93 61.04
C ALA A 345 20.69 -35.80 60.15
N GLY A 346 20.70 -34.51 60.53
CA GLY A 346 20.62 -33.87 61.83
C GLY A 346 21.56 -32.64 61.83
N GLY A 347 21.14 -31.56 62.49
CA GLY A 347 21.99 -30.43 62.94
C GLY A 347 22.41 -29.41 61.86
N MET A 348 21.86 -28.20 61.80
CA MET A 348 22.05 -27.02 62.68
C MET A 348 23.15 -26.03 62.19
N PHE A 349 22.77 -24.75 62.27
CA PHE A 349 23.56 -23.50 62.32
C PHE A 349 23.83 -22.63 61.06
N ARG A 350 23.16 -21.45 61.11
CA ARG A 350 23.61 -20.06 60.88
C ARG A 350 24.44 -19.70 59.62
N GLY A 351 23.81 -18.87 58.77
CA GLY A 351 24.02 -17.42 58.81
C GLY A 351 25.19 -16.81 58.00
N GLY A 352 24.83 -16.04 56.97
CA GLY A 352 25.32 -14.67 56.75
C GLY A 352 26.58 -14.45 55.89
N GLY A 353 26.38 -13.74 54.78
CA GLY A 353 27.23 -12.59 54.41
C GLY A 353 28.26 -12.77 53.29
N GLY A 354 28.03 -12.07 52.17
CA GLY A 354 28.98 -11.10 51.61
C GLY A 354 30.08 -11.57 50.65
N GLY A 355 29.99 -11.06 49.40
CA GLY A 355 31.13 -10.39 48.75
C GLY A 355 32.01 -11.17 47.75
N SER A 356 31.88 -10.78 46.48
CA SER A 356 32.92 -10.57 45.44
C SER A 356 34.03 -11.60 45.23
N THR A 357 34.19 -12.10 44.00
CA THR A 357 35.24 -11.68 43.02
C THR A 357 35.31 -12.62 41.80
N ALA A 358 35.44 -12.00 40.63
CA ALA A 358 36.26 -12.34 39.45
C ALA A 358 36.52 -13.80 39.02
N GLY A 359 36.35 -14.01 37.70
CA GLY A 359 37.40 -14.63 36.89
C GLY A 359 36.99 -15.82 36.02
N GLY A 360 37.25 -15.70 34.71
CA GLY A 360 37.61 -16.84 33.86
C GLY A 360 36.67 -17.19 32.71
N GLY A 361 37.02 -16.76 31.49
CA GLY A 361 36.85 -17.64 30.31
C GLY A 361 37.90 -18.78 30.36
N PRO A 362 37.88 -19.79 29.46
CA PRO A 362 37.90 -19.55 28.01
C PRO A 362 37.22 -20.61 27.09
N SER A 363 37.13 -20.26 25.80
CA SER A 363 37.33 -21.10 24.60
C SER A 363 36.41 -22.30 24.27
N GLY A 364 36.03 -22.39 22.99
CA GLY A 364 35.73 -23.67 22.33
C GLY A 364 34.67 -23.56 21.23
N GLY A 365 35.10 -23.60 19.97
CA GLY A 365 34.24 -23.49 18.78
C GLY A 365 33.51 -24.77 18.37
N GLY A 366 32.76 -24.66 17.27
CA GLY A 366 32.16 -25.81 16.57
C GLY A 366 30.78 -25.49 16.02
N GLY A 367 30.70 -25.15 14.73
CA GLY A 367 29.45 -24.96 14.02
C GLY A 367 28.78 -26.28 13.64
N HIS A 368 27.46 -26.27 13.46
CA HIS A 368 26.74 -27.15 12.54
C HIS A 368 25.38 -26.53 12.18
N TYR A 369 25.16 -26.43 10.86
CA TYR A 369 23.92 -26.57 10.08
C TYR A 369 22.58 -26.42 10.81
N PHE A 370 21.82 -25.39 10.42
CA PHE A 370 20.35 -25.42 10.52
C PHE A 370 19.70 -25.15 9.16
N GLN A 371 18.76 -26.03 8.85
CA GLN A 371 18.06 -26.23 7.59
C GLN A 371 16.91 -25.22 7.50
N GLY A 372 16.82 -24.52 6.37
CA GLY A 372 15.81 -23.50 6.12
C GLY A 372 14.42 -24.08 5.92
N TYR A 373 13.44 -23.49 6.63
CA TYR A 373 12.05 -23.50 6.23
C TYR A 373 11.61 -22.07 5.90
N GLN A 374 11.09 -21.91 4.70
CA GLN A 374 10.46 -20.71 4.20
C GLN A 374 9.16 -20.45 4.97
N THR A 375 8.92 -19.21 5.40
CA THR A 375 7.60 -18.75 5.81
C THR A 375 7.36 -17.38 5.19
N TYR A 376 6.26 -17.30 4.44
CA TYR A 376 5.74 -16.12 3.76
C TYR A 376 5.56 -14.95 4.75
N ASN A 377 6.16 -13.81 4.43
CA ASN A 377 5.88 -12.54 5.09
C ASN A 377 4.94 -11.71 4.22
N ASN A 378 3.78 -11.41 4.81
CA ASN A 378 2.75 -10.54 4.32
C ASN A 378 2.90 -9.14 4.94
N TYR A 379 2.35 -8.13 4.27
CA TYR A 379 2.12 -6.72 4.66
C TYR A 379 3.15 -5.64 4.25
N GLY A 380 2.79 -4.91 3.18
CA GLY A 380 2.62 -3.45 3.28
C GLY A 380 1.27 -3.15 3.96
N SER A 381 0.91 -1.97 4.43
CA SER A 381 1.36 -0.60 4.19
C SER A 381 0.65 0.27 5.25
N GLY A 382 1.01 1.55 5.38
CA GLY A 382 0.30 2.43 6.32
C GLY A 382 0.60 3.91 6.14
N TYR A 383 0.06 4.51 5.08
CA TYR A 383 -0.31 5.93 5.05
C TYR A 383 -1.83 6.02 5.10
N ASN A 384 -2.35 6.97 5.87
CA ASN A 384 -3.71 7.46 5.68
C ASN A 384 -3.74 8.98 5.89
N PHE A 385 -4.39 9.65 4.96
CA PHE A 385 -4.76 11.07 5.02
C PHE A 385 -6.19 11.19 5.57
N SER A 386 -6.45 12.31 6.25
CA SER A 386 -7.80 12.80 6.54
C SER A 386 -7.94 14.27 6.14
N SER A 387 -8.94 14.56 5.31
CA SER A 387 -9.66 15.84 5.25
C SER A 387 -10.67 15.87 6.41
N GLY A 388 -11.05 16.96 7.07
CA GLY A 388 -10.88 18.39 6.83
C GLY A 388 -12.24 19.05 6.65
N MET A 389 -12.89 19.53 7.73
CA MET A 389 -13.94 20.57 7.66
C MET A 389 -14.25 21.19 9.04
N GLY A 390 -14.35 22.52 9.08
CA GLY A 390 -15.05 23.25 10.13
C GLY A 390 -14.53 24.66 10.43
N GLY A 391 -15.25 25.68 9.95
CA GLY A 391 -15.10 27.06 10.45
C GLY A 391 -16.00 28.08 9.76
N GLY A 392 -17.01 28.60 10.47
CA GLY A 392 -17.79 29.78 10.08
C GLY A 392 -19.04 29.94 10.95
N GLY A 393 -19.09 30.99 11.78
CA GLY A 393 -20.22 31.30 12.68
C GLY A 393 -21.09 32.47 12.21
N ASN A 394 -22.29 32.60 12.78
CA ASN A 394 -22.83 33.87 13.29
C ASN A 394 -24.21 33.70 13.99
N THR A 395 -24.43 34.62 14.93
CA THR A 395 -25.59 35.03 15.73
C THR A 395 -27.00 34.96 15.11
N ILE A 396 -28.06 34.77 15.93
CA ILE A 396 -29.31 35.60 16.02
C ILE A 396 -30.24 35.11 17.17
N LYS A 397 -31.00 36.06 17.74
CA LYS A 397 -31.87 36.02 18.93
C LYS A 397 -33.32 35.49 18.68
N HIS A 398 -33.99 35.21 19.81
CA HIS A 398 -35.44 35.31 20.12
C HIS A 398 -36.48 34.35 19.50
N GLY A 399 -37.44 33.95 20.34
CA GLY A 399 -38.86 33.83 19.95
C GLY A 399 -39.53 32.54 20.39
N GLY A 400 -40.36 32.60 21.44
CA GLY A 400 -41.19 31.48 21.88
C GLY A 400 -42.33 31.13 20.93
N CYS A 401 -43.00 30.01 21.20
CA CYS A 401 -44.34 29.75 20.69
C CYS A 401 -45.23 29.19 21.82
N PRO A 402 -46.47 29.68 21.97
CA PRO A 402 -47.37 29.35 23.07
C PRO A 402 -48.44 28.33 22.64
N SER A 403 -49.34 28.08 23.59
CA SER A 403 -50.73 27.59 23.46
C SER A 403 -51.00 26.09 23.62
N CYS A 404 -51.94 25.90 24.53
CA CYS A 404 -52.50 24.70 25.13
C CYS A 404 -53.95 24.50 24.64
N GLN A 405 -54.54 23.37 25.06
CA GLN A 405 -55.99 23.01 25.04
C GLN A 405 -56.46 22.33 23.74
N SER A 406 -57.21 21.21 23.70
CA SER A 406 -58.12 20.49 24.63
C SER A 406 -58.20 19.00 24.20
N SER A 407 -58.12 18.00 25.09
CA SER A 407 -59.22 17.24 25.75
C SER A 407 -60.33 16.67 24.84
N CYS A 408 -60.45 15.33 24.74
CA CYS A 408 -61.57 14.54 25.31
C CYS A 408 -61.48 13.01 25.00
N TYR A 409 -61.53 12.22 26.09
CA TYR A 409 -61.97 10.83 26.35
C TYR A 409 -62.39 9.85 25.21
N HIS A 410 -61.84 8.62 25.26
CA HIS A 410 -62.63 7.41 25.56
C HIS A 410 -61.77 6.24 26.08
N HIS A 411 -62.19 5.69 27.22
CA HIS A 411 -61.76 4.42 27.80
C HIS A 411 -62.28 3.24 26.94
N SER A 412 -61.42 2.27 26.63
CA SER A 412 -61.59 0.83 26.98
C SER A 412 -60.81 -0.10 26.05
N SER A 413 -60.13 -1.08 26.66
CA SER A 413 -59.69 -2.36 26.07
C SER A 413 -58.37 -2.38 25.31
N PHE A 414 -57.23 -2.44 26.02
CA PHE A 414 -56.01 -3.09 25.51
C PHE A 414 -55.10 -3.65 26.63
N ASP A 415 -55.69 -4.27 27.66
CA ASP A 415 -54.96 -5.06 28.67
C ASP A 415 -54.53 -6.47 28.16
N CYS A 416 -54.67 -6.75 26.86
CA CYS A 416 -54.38 -8.07 26.29
C CYS A 416 -53.12 -8.14 25.40
N ILE A 417 -52.48 -7.01 25.06
CA ILE A 417 -51.23 -7.00 24.27
C ILE A 417 -49.96 -7.05 25.16
N VAL A 418 -50.05 -6.55 26.41
CA VAL A 418 -48.90 -6.52 27.33
C VAL A 418 -48.60 -7.89 27.92
N THR A 419 -49.57 -8.80 28.00
CA THR A 419 -49.37 -10.17 28.49
C THR A 419 -48.74 -11.07 27.44
N HIS A 420 -49.09 -10.91 26.15
CA HIS A 420 -48.45 -11.68 25.08
C HIS A 420 -46.97 -11.29 24.88
N THR A 421 -46.64 -10.00 24.93
CA THR A 421 -45.23 -9.55 24.79
C THR A 421 -44.37 -9.94 25.98
N THR A 422 -44.91 -9.91 27.20
CA THR A 422 -44.19 -10.34 28.42
C THR A 422 -44.03 -11.85 28.54
N ILE A 423 -45.01 -12.65 28.07
CA ILE A 423 -44.89 -14.12 27.99
C ILE A 423 -43.87 -14.51 26.92
N ILE A 424 -43.86 -13.82 25.77
CA ILE A 424 -42.86 -14.02 24.72
C ILE A 424 -41.46 -13.65 25.24
N LEU A 425 -41.31 -12.53 25.96
CA LEU A 425 -40.05 -12.15 26.62
C LEU A 425 -39.61 -13.16 27.69
N LEU A 426 -40.53 -13.70 28.49
CA LEU A 426 -40.21 -14.75 29.46
C LEU A 426 -39.81 -16.05 28.77
N SER A 427 -40.49 -16.46 27.70
CA SER A 427 -40.14 -17.65 26.92
C SER A 427 -38.80 -17.46 26.21
N ILE A 428 -38.49 -16.26 25.72
CA ILE A 428 -37.20 -15.92 25.13
C ILE A 428 -36.09 -15.95 26.19
N LEU A 429 -36.31 -15.39 27.38
CA LEU A 429 -35.36 -15.44 28.49
C LEU A 429 -35.14 -16.87 29.00
N LEU A 430 -36.19 -17.69 29.06
CA LEU A 430 -36.11 -19.12 29.39
C LEU A 430 -35.35 -19.90 28.30
N SER A 431 -35.61 -19.63 27.02
CA SER A 431 -34.88 -20.22 25.90
C SER A 431 -33.41 -19.80 25.89
N ILE A 432 -33.08 -18.53 26.14
CA ILE A 432 -31.71 -18.03 26.29
C ILE A 432 -31.03 -18.70 27.49
N LYS A 433 -31.73 -18.89 28.62
CA LYS A 433 -31.20 -19.59 29.80
C LYS A 433 -30.91 -21.07 29.50
N VAL A 434 -31.78 -21.74 28.75
CA VAL A 434 -31.62 -23.14 28.32
C VAL A 434 -30.49 -23.26 27.29
N ILE A 435 -30.37 -22.31 26.36
CA ILE A 435 -29.30 -22.25 25.35
C ILE A 435 -27.94 -22.01 26.02
N TYR A 436 -27.81 -21.03 26.92
CA TYR A 436 -26.57 -20.80 27.69
C TYR A 436 -26.20 -21.99 28.59
N SER A 437 -27.20 -22.65 29.19
CA SER A 437 -26.98 -23.85 30.00
C SER A 437 -26.55 -25.07 29.16
N ARG A 438 -26.93 -25.13 27.88
CA ARG A 438 -26.49 -26.17 26.93
C ARG A 438 -25.13 -25.87 26.29
N ILE A 439 -24.80 -24.60 26.05
CA ILE A 439 -23.54 -24.17 25.42
C ILE A 439 -22.33 -24.31 26.35
N PHE A 440 -22.45 -23.93 27.64
CA PHE A 440 -21.27 -23.83 28.52
C PHE A 440 -20.99 -25.04 29.41
N GLY A 441 -21.93 -25.99 29.54
CA GLY A 441 -21.81 -27.06 30.53
C GLY A 441 -21.72 -26.51 31.97
N CYS A 442 -22.04 -27.32 32.98
CA CYS A 442 -22.11 -26.87 34.38
C CYS A 442 -20.77 -26.41 35.01
N HIS A 443 -19.68 -26.26 34.25
CA HIS A 443 -18.34 -26.04 34.81
C HIS A 443 -17.69 -24.67 34.57
N TYR A 444 -18.27 -23.78 33.75
CA TYR A 444 -17.70 -22.44 33.50
C TYR A 444 -18.43 -21.29 34.22
N LEU A 445 -19.53 -21.59 34.93
CA LEU A 445 -20.37 -20.59 35.60
C LEU A 445 -19.86 -20.13 36.97
N SER A 446 -18.73 -20.63 37.49
CA SER A 446 -18.31 -20.34 38.86
C SER A 446 -17.32 -19.18 39.05
N GLN A 447 -16.80 -18.54 38.00
CA GLN A 447 -15.73 -17.54 38.18
C GLN A 447 -15.99 -16.12 37.69
N GLN A 448 -17.12 -15.78 37.05
CA GLN A 448 -17.33 -14.38 36.61
C GLN A 448 -18.75 -13.81 36.62
N CYS A 449 -19.75 -14.50 37.16
CA CYS A 449 -21.10 -13.94 37.31
C CYS A 449 -21.53 -13.87 38.78
N CYS A 450 -21.24 -12.75 39.45
CA CYS A 450 -22.04 -12.31 40.59
C CYS A 450 -23.42 -11.86 40.05
N PHE A 451 -24.36 -12.80 39.86
CA PHE A 451 -25.76 -12.43 39.68
C PHE A 451 -26.52 -12.56 41.00
N VAL A 452 -26.90 -11.38 41.48
CA VAL A 452 -27.79 -11.13 42.62
C VAL A 452 -29.09 -11.90 42.44
N SER A 453 -29.44 -12.66 43.48
CA SER A 453 -30.77 -13.19 43.74
C SER A 453 -31.76 -12.03 43.84
N VAL A 454 -32.64 -11.85 42.86
CA VAL A 454 -33.77 -10.93 42.99
C VAL A 454 -34.97 -11.72 43.49
N SER A 455 -35.06 -11.78 44.81
CA SER A 455 -36.34 -11.90 45.50
C SER A 455 -37.19 -10.67 45.17
N GLN A 456 -38.50 -10.89 45.07
CA GLN A 456 -39.51 -9.86 44.82
C GLN A 456 -39.33 -8.63 45.71
N ARG A 457 -39.63 -7.46 45.11
CA ARG A 457 -39.59 -6.10 45.68
C ARG A 457 -38.26 -5.39 45.49
N SER A 458 -38.13 -4.73 44.34
CA SER A 458 -37.85 -3.29 44.27
C SER A 458 -37.97 -2.84 42.82
N LYS A 459 -38.72 -1.77 42.57
CA LYS A 459 -38.78 -1.07 41.29
C LYS A 459 -37.40 -0.48 41.01
N VAL A 460 -36.53 -1.25 40.36
CA VAL A 460 -35.29 -0.72 39.78
C VAL A 460 -35.57 -0.58 38.29
N TYR A 461 -35.55 0.67 37.82
CA TYR A 461 -35.38 0.97 36.40
C TYR A 461 -34.08 0.32 35.95
N LEU A 462 -34.16 -0.89 35.37
CA LEU A 462 -33.04 -1.47 34.64
C LEU A 462 -32.80 -0.58 33.42
N PRO A 463 -31.57 -0.05 33.21
CA PRO A 463 -31.28 0.65 31.98
C PRO A 463 -31.48 -0.34 30.84
N LYS A 464 -32.21 0.08 29.79
CA LYS A 464 -32.46 -0.71 28.57
C LYS A 464 -31.20 -1.30 27.92
N CYS A 465 -29.99 -0.87 28.33
CA CYS A 465 -28.71 -1.23 27.72
C CYS A 465 -28.11 -2.60 28.09
N SER A 466 -28.51 -3.31 29.17
CA SER A 466 -27.73 -4.49 29.63
C SER A 466 -28.16 -5.85 29.10
N VAL A 467 -29.41 -6.02 28.67
CA VAL A 467 -29.89 -7.28 28.06
C VAL A 467 -29.44 -7.38 26.60
N LEU A 468 -29.33 -6.22 25.96
CA LEU A 468 -28.94 -6.06 24.57
C LEU A 468 -27.47 -6.45 24.35
N ASP A 469 -26.54 -5.99 25.20
CA ASP A 469 -25.10 -6.34 25.16
C ASP A 469 -24.80 -7.84 25.20
N LEU A 470 -25.64 -8.62 25.90
CA LEU A 470 -25.51 -10.07 25.97
C LEU A 470 -26.01 -10.76 24.69
N THR A 471 -27.13 -10.31 24.12
CA THR A 471 -27.62 -10.79 22.82
C THR A 471 -26.68 -10.42 21.66
N PHE A 472 -26.03 -9.26 21.74
CA PHE A 472 -25.07 -8.72 20.77
C PHE A 472 -23.83 -9.60 20.59
N ARG A 473 -23.22 -10.03 21.71
CA ARG A 473 -22.13 -11.01 21.70
C ARG A 473 -22.62 -12.43 21.49
N GLY A 474 -23.86 -12.74 21.89
CA GLY A 474 -24.45 -14.08 21.78
C GLY A 474 -24.51 -14.61 20.35
N LEU A 475 -24.90 -13.79 19.36
CA LEU A 475 -25.01 -14.23 17.97
C LEU A 475 -23.62 -14.48 17.34
N HIS A 476 -22.66 -13.58 17.56
CA HIS A 476 -21.27 -13.75 17.12
C HIS A 476 -20.62 -14.99 17.77
N LEU A 477 -20.79 -15.19 19.08
CA LEU A 477 -20.28 -16.35 19.80
C LEU A 477 -20.96 -17.66 19.35
N GLY A 478 -22.26 -17.62 19.06
CA GLY A 478 -22.99 -18.77 18.54
C GLY A 478 -22.42 -19.26 17.20
N VAL A 479 -22.06 -18.34 16.31
CA VAL A 479 -21.38 -18.65 15.05
C VAL A 479 -19.95 -19.12 15.30
N ILE A 480 -19.16 -18.44 16.14
CA ILE A 480 -17.77 -18.82 16.45
C ILE A 480 -17.69 -20.25 17.03
N HIS A 481 -18.65 -20.63 17.88
CA HIS A 481 -18.71 -21.95 18.50
C HIS A 481 -19.49 -22.99 17.66
N SER A 482 -19.87 -22.66 16.42
CA SER A 482 -20.58 -23.55 15.49
C SER A 482 -21.90 -24.11 16.04
N GLN A 483 -22.60 -23.34 16.86
CA GLN A 483 -23.88 -23.72 17.46
C GLN A 483 -25.03 -23.31 16.53
N THR A 484 -25.19 -24.02 15.41
CA THR A 484 -26.12 -23.69 14.32
C THR A 484 -27.58 -23.60 14.79
N ASP A 485 -28.03 -24.49 15.67
CA ASP A 485 -29.39 -24.45 16.22
C ASP A 485 -29.62 -23.19 17.06
N ALA A 486 -28.65 -22.82 17.89
CA ALA A 486 -28.74 -21.60 18.70
C ALA A 486 -28.78 -20.35 17.81
N VAL A 487 -27.95 -20.30 16.76
CA VAL A 487 -27.96 -19.20 15.77
C VAL A 487 -29.32 -19.12 15.07
N ARG A 488 -29.90 -20.26 14.67
CA ARG A 488 -31.22 -20.30 14.02
C ARG A 488 -32.33 -19.77 14.92
N TYR A 489 -32.42 -20.26 16.16
CA TYR A 489 -33.43 -19.79 17.11
C TYR A 489 -33.24 -18.31 17.46
N LEU A 490 -32.00 -17.87 17.68
CA LEU A 490 -31.71 -16.45 17.96
C LEU A 490 -32.07 -15.56 16.77
N ALA A 491 -31.70 -15.93 15.55
CA ALA A 491 -32.02 -15.17 14.35
C ALA A 491 -33.53 -15.03 14.11
N GLN A 492 -34.29 -16.11 14.28
CA GLN A 492 -35.76 -16.08 14.15
C GLN A 492 -36.43 -15.20 15.22
N VAL A 493 -35.99 -15.32 16.47
CA VAL A 493 -36.53 -14.51 17.57
C VAL A 493 -36.22 -13.03 17.37
N ILE A 494 -34.99 -12.70 16.97
CA ILE A 494 -34.56 -11.31 16.74
C ILE A 494 -35.31 -10.70 15.55
N SER A 495 -35.51 -11.46 14.46
CA SER A 495 -36.28 -11.00 13.29
C SER A 495 -37.75 -10.67 13.62
N ALA A 496 -38.32 -11.33 14.65
CA ALA A 496 -39.70 -11.10 15.10
C ALA A 496 -39.86 -9.90 16.05
N LEU A 497 -38.77 -9.29 16.55
CA LEU A 497 -38.81 -8.16 17.47
C LEU A 497 -38.69 -6.84 16.68
N PRO A 498 -39.75 -5.99 16.65
CA PRO A 498 -39.70 -4.72 15.95
C PRO A 498 -38.85 -3.69 16.73
N GLY A 499 -37.85 -3.10 16.07
CA GLY A 499 -37.23 -1.84 16.51
C GLY A 499 -35.73 -1.85 16.78
N GLU A 500 -35.03 -2.99 16.72
CA GLU A 500 -33.57 -3.02 16.87
C GLU A 500 -32.89 -3.89 15.80
N ASP A 501 -31.97 -3.31 15.03
CA ASP A 501 -31.23 -3.97 13.96
C ASP A 501 -30.04 -4.79 14.50
N VAL A 502 -30.35 -5.74 15.39
CA VAL A 502 -29.34 -6.53 16.11
C VAL A 502 -28.61 -7.52 15.20
N LEU A 503 -29.26 -7.95 14.11
CA LEU A 503 -28.72 -8.90 13.14
C LEU A 503 -27.54 -8.32 12.34
N ASN A 504 -27.51 -6.99 12.17
CA ASN A 504 -26.54 -6.26 11.36
C ASN A 504 -25.37 -5.67 12.16
N MET A 505 -25.31 -5.97 13.46
CA MET A 505 -24.25 -5.46 14.32
C MET A 505 -22.88 -5.98 13.93
N ARG A 506 -21.86 -5.15 14.09
CA ARG A 506 -20.48 -5.44 13.69
C ARG A 506 -19.58 -5.62 14.92
N ASN A 507 -18.65 -6.57 14.85
CA ASN A 507 -17.59 -6.74 15.85
C ASN A 507 -16.47 -5.70 15.69
N ASP A 508 -15.40 -5.80 16.50
CA ASP A 508 -14.23 -4.88 16.42
C ASP A 508 -13.48 -4.94 15.07
N LEU A 509 -13.69 -6.00 14.28
CA LEU A 509 -13.17 -6.15 12.91
C LEU A 509 -14.17 -5.66 11.84
N TYR A 510 -15.24 -4.97 12.26
CA TYR A 510 -16.36 -4.53 11.44
C TYR A 510 -17.14 -5.68 10.77
N GLN A 511 -17.01 -6.92 11.26
CA GLN A 511 -17.68 -8.10 10.70
C GLN A 511 -19.04 -8.30 11.34
N THR A 512 -20.04 -8.57 10.51
CA THR A 512 -21.37 -9.02 10.96
C THR A 512 -21.36 -10.53 11.27
N PRO A 513 -22.37 -11.07 11.98
CA PRO A 513 -22.52 -12.51 12.17
C PRO A 513 -22.53 -13.30 10.86
N LEU A 514 -23.06 -12.71 9.79
CA LEU A 514 -23.04 -13.30 8.45
C LEU A 514 -21.61 -13.42 7.88
N HIS A 515 -20.76 -12.39 8.06
CA HIS A 515 -19.36 -12.48 7.65
C HIS A 515 -18.64 -13.63 8.37
N LEU A 516 -18.86 -13.79 9.68
CA LEU A 516 -18.27 -14.90 10.45
C LEU A 516 -18.82 -16.26 10.01
N ALA A 517 -20.12 -16.36 9.72
CA ALA A 517 -20.73 -17.62 9.29
C ALA A 517 -20.15 -18.09 7.94
N VAL A 518 -19.90 -17.15 7.03
CA VAL A 518 -19.23 -17.41 5.75
C VAL A 518 -17.76 -17.78 5.95
N LEU A 519 -17.02 -17.05 6.79
CA LEU A 519 -15.61 -17.35 7.09
C LEU A 519 -15.42 -18.73 7.71
N THR A 520 -16.37 -19.15 8.56
CA THR A 520 -16.37 -20.46 9.22
C THR A 520 -17.01 -21.57 8.39
N GLN A 521 -17.47 -21.28 7.17
CA GLN A 521 -18.09 -22.25 6.24
C GLN A 521 -19.35 -22.96 6.78
N GLN A 522 -20.12 -22.30 7.65
CA GLN A 522 -21.33 -22.89 8.26
C GLN A 522 -22.57 -22.65 7.42
N LYS A 523 -22.94 -23.61 6.56
CA LYS A 523 -24.06 -23.48 5.61
C LYS A 523 -25.40 -23.20 6.31
N GLU A 524 -25.71 -23.95 7.36
CA GLU A 524 -26.98 -23.87 8.07
C GLU A 524 -27.12 -22.55 8.84
N ALA A 525 -26.01 -22.01 9.35
CA ALA A 525 -26.00 -20.71 10.00
C ALA A 525 -26.20 -19.57 8.99
N VAL A 526 -25.58 -19.67 7.80
CA VAL A 526 -25.78 -18.72 6.70
C VAL A 526 -27.24 -18.73 6.23
N GLU A 527 -27.83 -19.90 6.02
CA GLU A 527 -29.24 -20.04 5.62
C GLU A 527 -30.18 -19.39 6.64
N ALA A 528 -30.02 -19.71 7.92
CA ALA A 528 -30.84 -19.14 8.99
C ALA A 528 -30.72 -17.60 9.09
N LEU A 529 -29.53 -17.05 8.86
CA LEU A 529 -29.29 -15.60 8.86
C LEU A 529 -29.91 -14.92 7.64
N LEU A 530 -29.86 -15.54 6.46
CA LEU A 530 -30.50 -15.01 5.24
C LEU A 530 -32.03 -15.06 5.32
N GLU A 531 -32.61 -16.11 5.90
CA GLU A 531 -34.05 -16.21 6.17
C GLU A 531 -34.53 -15.09 7.11
N ALA A 532 -33.69 -14.68 8.06
CA ALA A 532 -33.96 -13.59 8.98
C ALA A 532 -33.85 -12.18 8.35
N LYS A 533 -33.57 -12.08 7.03
CA LYS A 533 -33.42 -10.85 6.24
C LYS A 533 -32.28 -9.93 6.72
N VAL A 534 -31.13 -10.51 7.05
CA VAL A 534 -29.88 -9.77 7.33
C VAL A 534 -29.52 -8.87 6.15
N ASP A 535 -28.97 -7.68 6.43
CA ASP A 535 -28.42 -6.80 5.41
C ASP A 535 -27.08 -7.35 4.90
N VAL A 536 -27.10 -7.79 3.65
CA VAL A 536 -25.96 -8.41 2.96
C VAL A 536 -25.00 -7.38 2.35
N THR A 537 -25.37 -6.09 2.33
CA THR A 537 -24.57 -5.00 1.75
C THR A 537 -23.49 -4.47 2.69
N LEU A 538 -23.55 -4.86 3.97
CA LEU A 538 -22.60 -4.41 4.99
C LEU A 538 -21.21 -4.98 4.69
N THR A 539 -20.20 -4.16 4.88
CA THR A 539 -18.80 -4.49 4.61
C THR A 539 -17.98 -4.61 5.90
N ASP A 540 -16.98 -5.50 5.88
CA ASP A 540 -15.95 -5.57 6.91
C ASP A 540 -14.94 -4.40 6.82
N ARG A 541 -13.90 -4.43 7.67
CA ARG A 541 -12.83 -3.41 7.70
C ARG A 541 -12.00 -3.30 6.41
N HIS A 542 -12.08 -4.31 5.55
CA HIS A 542 -11.40 -4.39 4.25
C HIS A 542 -12.38 -4.14 3.09
N GLY A 543 -13.57 -3.61 3.39
CA GLY A 543 -14.60 -3.37 2.39
C GLY A 543 -15.19 -4.65 1.80
N ASN A 544 -14.92 -5.82 2.36
CA ASN A 544 -15.47 -7.07 1.86
C ASN A 544 -16.88 -7.25 2.39
N MET A 545 -17.84 -7.47 1.49
CA MET A 545 -19.14 -8.02 1.84
C MET A 545 -19.04 -9.54 2.09
N ALA A 546 -20.08 -10.14 2.68
CA ALA A 546 -20.16 -11.58 2.86
C ALA A 546 -19.93 -12.38 1.55
N LEU A 547 -20.39 -11.84 0.41
CA LEU A 547 -20.17 -12.44 -0.91
C LEU A 547 -18.68 -12.45 -1.32
N HIS A 548 -17.94 -11.37 -1.04
CA HIS A 548 -16.51 -11.29 -1.31
C HIS A 548 -15.74 -12.35 -0.52
N LEU A 549 -16.06 -12.49 0.77
CA LEU A 549 -15.44 -13.50 1.64
C LEU A 549 -15.77 -14.92 1.18
N ALA A 550 -16.99 -15.18 0.69
CA ALA A 550 -17.36 -16.48 0.14
C ALA A 550 -16.59 -16.79 -1.16
N ALA A 551 -16.43 -15.81 -2.04
CA ALA A 551 -15.71 -15.98 -3.30
C ALA A 551 -14.20 -16.21 -3.11
N GLN A 552 -13.61 -15.68 -2.04
CA GLN A 552 -12.21 -15.92 -1.69
C GLN A 552 -11.94 -17.36 -1.21
N GLN A 553 -12.99 -18.12 -0.87
CA GLN A 553 -12.86 -19.48 -0.36
C GLN A 553 -12.73 -20.47 -1.52
N LYS A 554 -12.09 -21.62 -1.26
CA LYS A 554 -11.91 -22.66 -2.29
C LYS A 554 -13.21 -23.40 -2.59
N GLU A 555 -14.08 -23.55 -1.59
CA GLU A 555 -15.34 -24.28 -1.70
C GLU A 555 -16.49 -23.37 -2.16
N ASP A 556 -17.26 -23.82 -3.15
CA ASP A 556 -18.37 -23.06 -3.75
C ASP A 556 -19.70 -23.26 -3.01
N SER A 557 -19.77 -24.18 -2.05
CA SER A 557 -21.02 -24.55 -1.39
C SER A 557 -21.74 -23.38 -0.71
N VAL A 558 -21.02 -22.59 0.10
CA VAL A 558 -21.59 -21.41 0.80
C VAL A 558 -21.87 -20.28 -0.19
N LEU A 559 -21.02 -20.14 -1.21
CA LEU A 559 -21.19 -19.16 -2.27
C LEU A 559 -22.47 -19.41 -3.08
N ARG A 560 -22.72 -20.64 -3.53
CA ARG A 560 -23.96 -21.03 -4.22
C ARG A 560 -25.19 -20.81 -3.35
N LEU A 561 -25.11 -21.04 -2.04
CA LEU A 561 -26.21 -20.77 -1.12
C LEU A 561 -26.51 -19.27 -1.06
N LEU A 562 -25.49 -18.42 -0.93
CA LEU A 562 -25.65 -16.97 -0.95
C LEU A 562 -26.25 -16.46 -2.26
N LEU A 563 -25.75 -16.95 -3.40
CA LEU A 563 -26.19 -16.52 -4.73
C LEU A 563 -27.63 -16.93 -5.10
N LYS A 564 -28.20 -17.94 -4.43
CA LYS A 564 -29.64 -18.28 -4.57
C LYS A 564 -30.56 -17.13 -4.14
N HIS A 565 -30.10 -16.26 -3.23
CA HIS A 565 -30.88 -15.12 -2.78
C HIS A 565 -30.69 -13.92 -3.72
N LYS A 566 -31.79 -13.42 -4.28
CA LYS A 566 -31.79 -12.30 -5.26
C LYS A 566 -31.08 -11.04 -4.77
N SER A 567 -31.14 -10.76 -3.46
CA SER A 567 -30.48 -9.60 -2.85
C SER A 567 -28.95 -9.68 -2.96
N VAL A 568 -28.37 -10.88 -2.93
CA VAL A 568 -26.92 -11.08 -3.01
C VAL A 568 -26.45 -11.16 -4.46
N ALA A 569 -27.25 -11.78 -5.36
CA ALA A 569 -26.92 -11.90 -6.77
C ALA A 569 -26.72 -10.53 -7.47
N GLN A 570 -27.38 -9.47 -7.00
CA GLN A 570 -27.22 -8.11 -7.53
C GLN A 570 -25.92 -7.41 -7.08
N LEU A 571 -25.18 -7.99 -6.13
CA LEU A 571 -23.97 -7.40 -5.54
C LEU A 571 -22.67 -7.97 -6.12
N THR A 572 -22.75 -8.78 -7.18
CA THR A 572 -21.63 -9.49 -7.81
C THR A 572 -20.62 -8.56 -8.49
N SER A 573 -21.02 -7.34 -8.88
CA SER A 573 -20.14 -6.37 -9.56
C SER A 573 -19.55 -5.30 -8.65
N ILE A 574 -19.86 -5.31 -7.35
CA ILE A 574 -19.39 -4.26 -6.42
C ILE A 574 -17.96 -4.59 -5.97
N PRO A 575 -17.01 -3.63 -6.04
CA PRO A 575 -15.64 -3.84 -5.57
C PRO A 575 -15.48 -3.62 -4.06
N ASN A 576 -14.50 -4.29 -3.46
CA ASN A 576 -14.03 -4.05 -2.09
C ASN A 576 -13.06 -2.84 -2.00
N THR A 577 -12.47 -2.57 -0.82
CA THR A 577 -11.52 -1.44 -0.68
C THR A 577 -10.22 -1.61 -1.48
N ALA A 578 -9.89 -2.84 -1.87
CA ALA A 578 -8.75 -3.12 -2.75
C ALA A 578 -9.11 -2.97 -4.23
N GLY A 579 -10.36 -2.62 -4.56
CA GLY A 579 -10.83 -2.47 -5.93
C GLY A 579 -11.22 -3.77 -6.61
N LEU A 580 -11.33 -4.88 -5.88
CA LEU A 580 -11.61 -6.22 -6.44
C LEU A 580 -13.07 -6.59 -6.22
N CYS A 581 -13.75 -7.08 -7.26
CA CYS A 581 -15.09 -7.68 -7.15
C CYS A 581 -14.99 -9.15 -6.70
N PRO A 582 -16.10 -9.79 -6.29
CA PRO A 582 -16.12 -11.21 -5.92
C PRO A 582 -15.52 -12.13 -6.99
N LEU A 583 -15.76 -11.87 -8.28
CA LEU A 583 -15.19 -12.68 -9.37
C LEU A 583 -13.66 -12.61 -9.41
N HIS A 584 -13.08 -11.41 -9.21
CA HIS A 584 -11.62 -11.25 -9.11
C HIS A 584 -11.04 -12.03 -7.93
N LEU A 585 -11.72 -12.03 -6.78
CA LEU A 585 -11.28 -12.78 -5.60
C LEU A 585 -11.34 -14.30 -5.83
N ALA A 586 -12.35 -14.80 -6.53
CA ALA A 586 -12.45 -16.22 -6.89
C ALA A 586 -11.33 -16.67 -7.83
N VAL A 587 -10.96 -15.83 -8.80
CA VAL A 587 -9.82 -16.07 -9.68
C VAL A 587 -8.51 -16.04 -8.90
N GLN A 588 -8.30 -15.04 -8.02
CA GLN A 588 -7.12 -14.97 -7.15
C GLN A 588 -7.00 -16.15 -6.18
N ALA A 589 -8.13 -16.66 -5.68
CA ALA A 589 -8.20 -17.86 -4.85
C ALA A 589 -7.94 -19.16 -5.63
N ASN A 590 -7.82 -19.07 -6.96
CA ASN A 590 -7.60 -20.17 -7.88
C ASN A 590 -8.72 -21.24 -7.83
N SER A 591 -9.97 -20.83 -7.59
CA SER A 591 -11.12 -21.73 -7.46
C SER A 591 -12.03 -21.68 -8.69
N LEU A 592 -11.94 -22.71 -9.54
CA LEU A 592 -12.78 -22.86 -10.72
C LEU A 592 -14.27 -23.03 -10.34
N SER A 593 -14.56 -23.75 -9.26
CA SER A 593 -15.94 -23.97 -8.79
C SER A 593 -16.62 -22.66 -8.38
N CYS A 594 -15.90 -21.76 -7.71
CA CYS A 594 -16.42 -20.46 -7.31
C CYS A 594 -16.61 -19.52 -8.50
N VAL A 595 -15.69 -19.53 -9.47
CA VAL A 595 -15.84 -18.78 -10.73
C VAL A 595 -17.09 -19.22 -11.47
N ARG A 596 -17.28 -20.52 -11.68
CA ARG A 596 -18.49 -21.06 -12.32
C ARG A 596 -19.77 -20.68 -11.59
N ALA A 597 -19.79 -20.80 -10.27
CA ALA A 597 -20.95 -20.42 -9.48
C ALA A 597 -21.31 -18.93 -9.63
N LEU A 598 -20.32 -18.05 -9.76
CA LEU A 598 -20.54 -16.62 -10.01
C LEU A 598 -21.02 -16.34 -11.44
N LEU A 599 -20.48 -17.04 -12.44
CA LEU A 599 -20.94 -16.95 -13.84
C LEU A 599 -22.38 -17.44 -13.99
N ASP A 600 -22.72 -18.58 -13.37
CA ASP A 600 -24.09 -19.13 -13.32
C ASP A 600 -25.08 -18.11 -12.73
N ALA A 601 -24.62 -17.28 -11.79
CA ALA A 601 -25.40 -16.23 -11.15
C ALA A 601 -25.46 -14.91 -11.93
N GLY A 602 -24.82 -14.84 -13.11
CA GLY A 602 -24.81 -13.67 -13.98
C GLY A 602 -23.80 -12.59 -13.56
N ALA A 603 -22.69 -12.97 -12.92
CA ALA A 603 -21.60 -12.04 -12.66
C ALA A 603 -20.97 -11.54 -13.96
N ASP A 604 -20.76 -10.23 -14.06
CA ASP A 604 -20.13 -9.61 -15.22
C ASP A 604 -18.61 -9.86 -15.23
N VAL A 605 -18.12 -10.47 -16.31
CA VAL A 605 -16.71 -10.83 -16.52
C VAL A 605 -15.83 -9.64 -16.92
N GLU A 606 -16.42 -8.57 -17.43
CA GLU A 606 -15.71 -7.40 -17.96
C GLU A 606 -15.50 -6.30 -16.91
N VAL A 607 -15.94 -6.53 -15.68
CA VAL A 607 -15.65 -5.62 -14.57
C VAL A 607 -14.14 -5.49 -14.41
N GLN A 608 -13.65 -4.26 -14.44
CA GLN A 608 -12.25 -3.95 -14.22
C GLN A 608 -11.99 -3.65 -12.74
N GLU A 609 -10.91 -4.18 -12.19
CA GLU A 609 -10.46 -3.80 -10.86
C GLU A 609 -9.85 -2.39 -10.83
N LEU A 610 -9.92 -1.72 -9.68
CA LEU A 610 -9.67 -0.27 -9.58
C LEU A 610 -8.18 0.14 -9.49
N THR A 611 -7.24 -0.80 -9.38
CA THR A 611 -5.81 -0.50 -9.22
C THR A 611 -5.07 -0.33 -10.55
N CYS A 612 -5.30 -1.22 -11.52
CA CYS A 612 -4.67 -1.18 -12.85
C CYS A 612 -5.62 -1.52 -14.01
N GLY A 613 -6.93 -1.65 -13.75
CA GLY A 613 -7.95 -1.84 -14.77
C GLY A 613 -8.02 -3.28 -15.28
N ARG A 614 -7.57 -4.26 -14.50
CA ARG A 614 -7.56 -5.67 -14.92
C ARG A 614 -8.95 -6.31 -14.83
N THR A 615 -9.34 -7.05 -15.86
CA THR A 615 -10.51 -7.94 -15.81
C THR A 615 -10.15 -9.29 -15.18
N ALA A 616 -11.16 -10.12 -14.88
CA ALA A 616 -10.95 -11.49 -14.41
C ALA A 616 -10.05 -12.33 -15.32
N LEU A 617 -10.14 -12.12 -16.64
CA LEU A 617 -9.30 -12.80 -17.64
C LEU A 617 -7.82 -12.41 -17.51
N HIS A 618 -7.52 -11.14 -17.28
CA HIS A 618 -6.14 -10.69 -17.04
C HIS A 618 -5.53 -11.36 -15.82
N LEU A 619 -6.29 -11.47 -14.72
CA LEU A 619 -5.84 -12.12 -13.49
C LEU A 619 -5.61 -13.63 -13.71
N ALA A 620 -6.50 -14.32 -14.43
CA ALA A 620 -6.34 -15.73 -14.74
C ALA A 620 -5.09 -15.99 -15.61
N THR A 621 -4.82 -15.12 -16.58
CA THR A 621 -3.64 -15.17 -17.44
C THR A 621 -2.36 -14.88 -16.66
N GLU A 622 -2.37 -13.92 -15.74
CA GLU A 622 -1.23 -13.62 -14.87
C GLU A 622 -0.87 -14.79 -13.94
N LEU A 623 -1.87 -15.51 -13.43
CA LEU A 623 -1.70 -16.71 -12.61
C LEU A 623 -1.23 -17.93 -13.41
N GLY A 624 -1.27 -17.86 -14.75
CA GLY A 624 -0.88 -18.98 -15.61
C GLY A 624 -1.90 -20.12 -15.64
N ASN A 625 -3.15 -19.89 -15.19
CA ASN A 625 -4.14 -20.96 -15.08
C ASN A 625 -5.04 -21.05 -16.32
N LEU A 626 -4.73 -22.03 -17.18
CA LEU A 626 -5.48 -22.34 -18.40
C LEU A 626 -6.96 -22.69 -18.15
N SER A 627 -7.26 -23.41 -17.07
CA SER A 627 -8.63 -23.83 -16.79
C SER A 627 -9.52 -22.65 -16.42
N LEU A 628 -8.98 -21.67 -15.68
CA LEU A 628 -9.72 -20.44 -15.34
C LEU A 628 -9.87 -19.54 -16.56
N ALA A 629 -8.80 -19.34 -17.35
CA ALA A 629 -8.88 -18.56 -18.58
C ALA A 629 -9.87 -19.17 -19.58
N GLY A 630 -9.83 -20.50 -19.77
CA GLY A 630 -10.76 -21.22 -20.65
C GLY A 630 -12.20 -21.14 -20.18
N CYS A 631 -12.46 -21.25 -18.87
CA CYS A 631 -13.80 -21.08 -18.30
C CYS A 631 -14.33 -19.66 -18.52
N LEU A 632 -13.51 -18.62 -18.30
CA LEU A 632 -13.93 -17.23 -18.52
C LEU A 632 -14.22 -16.93 -20.00
N LEU A 633 -13.44 -17.50 -20.92
CA LEU A 633 -13.63 -17.31 -22.37
C LEU A 633 -14.82 -18.09 -22.91
N LEU A 634 -14.97 -19.37 -22.55
CA LEU A 634 -15.97 -20.27 -23.12
C LEU A 634 -17.32 -20.21 -22.40
N GLU A 635 -17.32 -20.16 -21.07
CA GLU A 635 -18.55 -20.18 -20.26
C GLU A 635 -18.96 -18.74 -19.89
N GLY A 636 -18.00 -17.87 -19.60
CA GLY A 636 -18.23 -16.46 -19.25
C GLY A 636 -18.32 -15.50 -20.44
N ASN A 637 -17.98 -15.97 -21.65
CA ASN A 637 -17.99 -15.19 -22.88
C ASN A 637 -17.15 -13.88 -22.80
N ALA A 638 -16.04 -13.92 -22.05
CA ALA A 638 -15.15 -12.79 -21.83
C ALA A 638 -14.48 -12.31 -23.14
N TYR A 639 -14.28 -11.00 -23.28
CA TYR A 639 -13.60 -10.43 -24.44
C TYR A 639 -12.09 -10.66 -24.35
N ALA A 640 -11.51 -11.27 -25.39
CA ALA A 640 -10.10 -11.61 -25.41
C ALA A 640 -9.17 -10.39 -25.51
N ASP A 641 -9.68 -9.27 -26.06
CA ASP A 641 -8.94 -8.00 -26.26
C ASP A 641 -9.31 -6.90 -25.25
N SER A 642 -9.89 -7.25 -24.10
CA SER A 642 -10.11 -6.27 -23.03
C SER A 642 -8.78 -5.64 -22.61
N VAL A 643 -8.77 -4.35 -22.30
CA VAL A 643 -7.53 -3.60 -22.01
C VAL A 643 -7.47 -3.15 -20.56
N THR A 644 -6.27 -3.15 -19.97
CA THR A 644 -5.96 -2.50 -18.69
C THR A 644 -5.81 -0.99 -18.82
N TYR A 645 -5.58 -0.27 -17.71
CA TYR A 645 -5.33 1.19 -17.75
C TYR A 645 -4.06 1.59 -18.52
N ASN A 646 -3.08 0.68 -18.67
CA ASN A 646 -1.92 0.87 -19.55
C ASN A 646 -2.13 0.33 -20.98
N GLY A 647 -3.36 -0.03 -21.36
CA GLY A 647 -3.69 -0.48 -22.72
C GLY A 647 -3.29 -1.93 -23.02
N SER A 648 -2.78 -2.68 -22.04
CA SER A 648 -2.34 -4.06 -22.25
C SER A 648 -3.53 -5.02 -22.27
N THR A 649 -3.57 -5.90 -23.25
CA THR A 649 -4.53 -7.01 -23.35
C THR A 649 -4.05 -8.25 -22.57
N PRO A 650 -4.89 -9.25 -22.29
CA PRO A 650 -4.46 -10.54 -21.74
C PRO A 650 -3.33 -11.17 -22.56
N LEU A 651 -3.36 -10.99 -23.89
CA LEU A 651 -2.34 -11.53 -24.80
C LEU A 651 -0.95 -10.90 -24.57
N HIS A 652 -0.87 -9.60 -24.22
CA HIS A 652 0.39 -8.97 -23.80
C HIS A 652 0.98 -9.66 -22.56
N ILE A 653 0.13 -9.96 -21.57
CA ILE A 653 0.56 -10.61 -20.32
C ILE A 653 1.06 -12.03 -20.59
N SER A 654 0.36 -12.82 -21.41
CA SER A 654 0.79 -14.18 -21.74
C SER A 654 2.05 -14.22 -22.59
N ALA A 655 2.21 -13.28 -23.53
CA ALA A 655 3.39 -13.16 -24.38
C ALA A 655 4.64 -12.79 -23.54
N GLY A 656 4.54 -11.76 -22.70
CA GLY A 656 5.64 -11.35 -21.81
C GLY A 656 6.02 -12.40 -20.76
N ARG A 657 5.08 -13.27 -20.35
CA ARG A 657 5.34 -14.41 -19.46
C ARG A 657 5.79 -15.68 -20.17
N ASN A 658 5.90 -15.65 -21.50
CA ASN A 658 6.28 -16.79 -22.32
C ASN A 658 5.36 -18.02 -22.14
N SER A 659 4.05 -17.82 -22.03
CA SER A 659 3.09 -18.92 -21.85
C SER A 659 2.46 -19.33 -23.17
N THR A 660 3.09 -20.27 -23.88
CA THR A 660 2.64 -20.77 -25.19
C THR A 660 1.20 -21.26 -25.18
N LYS A 661 0.81 -22.01 -24.15
CA LYS A 661 -0.54 -22.55 -24.00
C LYS A 661 -1.60 -21.46 -23.85
N LEU A 662 -1.31 -20.41 -23.07
CA LEU A 662 -2.25 -19.30 -22.88
C LEU A 662 -2.32 -18.41 -24.12
N CYS A 663 -1.20 -18.18 -24.81
CA CYS A 663 -1.18 -17.47 -26.08
C CYS A 663 -2.04 -18.21 -27.11
N ALA A 664 -1.86 -19.53 -27.25
CA ALA A 664 -2.68 -20.34 -28.15
C ALA A 664 -4.18 -20.30 -27.81
N LEU A 665 -4.53 -20.36 -26.51
CA LEU A 665 -5.92 -20.26 -26.06
C LEU A 665 -6.54 -18.90 -26.40
N LEU A 666 -5.82 -17.81 -26.14
CA LEU A 666 -6.29 -16.44 -26.41
C LEU A 666 -6.39 -16.16 -27.93
N MET A 667 -5.42 -16.62 -28.71
CA MET A 667 -5.47 -16.56 -30.19
C MET A 667 -6.65 -17.35 -30.74
N ALA A 668 -6.93 -18.55 -30.20
CA ALA A 668 -8.10 -19.34 -30.58
C ALA A 668 -9.42 -18.67 -30.19
N ALA A 669 -9.43 -17.86 -29.12
CA ALA A 669 -10.56 -17.03 -28.73
C ALA A 669 -10.69 -15.72 -29.54
N GLY A 670 -9.80 -15.49 -30.52
CA GLY A 670 -9.86 -14.35 -31.44
C GLY A 670 -9.15 -13.08 -30.96
N ALA A 671 -8.17 -13.18 -30.06
CA ALA A 671 -7.36 -12.03 -29.63
C ALA A 671 -6.50 -11.47 -30.78
N ASP A 672 -6.32 -10.15 -30.82
CA ASP A 672 -5.51 -9.45 -31.82
C ASP A 672 -4.04 -9.33 -31.39
N PRO A 673 -3.09 -9.98 -32.10
CA PRO A 673 -1.65 -9.90 -31.80
C PRO A 673 -1.01 -8.55 -32.18
N HIS A 674 -1.71 -7.68 -32.89
CA HIS A 674 -1.22 -6.37 -33.34
C HIS A 674 -1.76 -5.19 -32.50
N LYS A 675 -2.52 -5.46 -31.45
CA LYS A 675 -3.06 -4.41 -30.57
C LYS A 675 -1.92 -3.69 -29.82
N GLU A 676 -1.83 -2.38 -29.96
CA GLU A 676 -0.84 -1.56 -29.24
C GLU A 676 -1.33 -1.17 -27.83
N ASN A 677 -0.45 -1.27 -26.84
CA ASN A 677 -0.65 -0.73 -25.49
C ASN A 677 -0.07 0.70 -25.35
N PHE A 678 -0.13 1.32 -24.18
CA PHE A 678 0.42 2.67 -23.97
C PHE A 678 1.91 2.68 -23.57
N GLU A 679 2.60 1.55 -23.62
CA GLU A 679 4.05 1.48 -23.35
C GLU A 679 4.83 1.72 -24.65
N PRO A 680 5.67 2.77 -24.73
CA PRO A 680 6.38 3.10 -25.95
C PRO A 680 7.38 2.00 -26.32
N LEU A 681 7.42 1.63 -27.60
CA LEU A 681 8.30 0.58 -28.14
C LEU A 681 9.79 0.86 -27.97
N PHE A 682 10.15 2.13 -27.87
CA PHE A 682 11.50 2.60 -27.66
C PHE A 682 11.48 3.64 -26.55
N PHE A 683 12.24 3.41 -25.48
CA PHE A 683 12.85 4.55 -24.83
C PHE A 683 13.75 5.18 -25.90
N LYS A 684 13.56 6.46 -26.23
CA LYS A 684 14.67 7.19 -26.85
C LYS A 684 15.80 7.09 -25.83
N ASP A 685 16.73 6.17 -26.04
CA ASP A 685 18.02 6.23 -25.40
C ASP A 685 18.57 7.61 -25.78
N ASP A 686 18.68 8.53 -24.81
CA ASP A 686 19.38 9.81 -24.95
C ASP A 686 20.91 9.59 -25.13
N GLU A 687 21.30 8.55 -25.88
CA GLU A 687 22.63 8.26 -26.39
C GLU A 687 22.54 8.34 -27.92
N LEU A 688 23.14 9.39 -28.49
CA LEU A 688 23.14 9.82 -29.90
C LEU A 688 21.99 10.74 -30.35
N CYS A 689 22.00 11.98 -29.85
CA CYS A 689 21.89 13.13 -30.75
C CYS A 689 22.59 14.34 -30.12
N GLY A 690 23.89 14.44 -30.35
CA GLY A 690 24.58 15.72 -30.25
C GLY A 690 24.32 16.50 -31.52
N THR A 691 23.19 17.21 -31.60
CA THR A 691 22.94 18.45 -32.38
C THR A 691 21.44 18.78 -32.35
N CYS A 692 21.10 19.88 -31.70
CA CYS A 692 19.95 20.75 -31.96
C CYS A 692 20.14 21.92 -30.99
N GLU A 693 20.79 23.02 -31.37
CA GLU A 693 20.23 24.07 -32.23
C GLU A 693 18.72 24.21 -32.02
N GLU A 694 18.39 25.33 -31.39
CA GLU A 694 17.06 25.89 -31.25
C GLU A 694 16.34 25.83 -32.60
N GLU A 695 15.11 25.31 -32.64
CA GLU A 695 13.97 25.95 -33.31
C GLU A 695 12.69 25.10 -33.20
N GLU A 696 11.63 25.79 -32.78
CA GLU A 696 10.22 25.66 -33.16
C GLU A 696 9.36 24.46 -32.71
N GLU A 697 8.13 24.84 -32.31
CA GLU A 697 7.00 23.96 -31.99
C GLU A 697 6.61 23.11 -33.20
N GLU A 698 7.06 21.85 -33.24
CA GLU A 698 6.47 20.83 -34.11
C GLU A 698 5.92 19.68 -33.27
N ASP A 699 4.64 19.36 -33.52
CA ASP A 699 3.84 18.23 -33.03
C ASP A 699 4.71 17.07 -32.50
N GLU A 700 4.67 16.79 -31.19
CA GLU A 700 5.28 15.58 -30.63
C GLU A 700 4.63 14.36 -31.30
N GLY A 701 5.29 13.82 -32.33
CA GLY A 701 4.76 12.73 -33.15
C GLY A 701 4.28 11.53 -32.33
N TYR A 702 3.20 10.89 -32.80
CA TYR A 702 2.64 9.66 -32.22
C TYR A 702 3.74 8.61 -32.05
N ILE A 703 4.09 8.28 -30.80
CA ILE A 703 5.00 7.18 -30.47
C ILE A 703 4.16 5.89 -30.42
N PRO A 704 4.36 4.92 -31.34
CA PRO A 704 3.59 3.69 -31.35
C PRO A 704 3.82 2.86 -30.08
N GLY A 705 2.74 2.24 -29.62
CA GLY A 705 2.71 1.42 -28.43
C GLY A 705 3.28 0.02 -28.62
N THR A 706 3.51 -0.71 -27.53
CA THR A 706 4.03 -2.07 -27.59
C THR A 706 2.92 -3.05 -27.95
N THR A 707 3.19 -3.97 -28.87
CA THR A 707 2.26 -5.04 -29.27
C THR A 707 2.61 -6.37 -28.58
N PRO A 708 1.67 -7.32 -28.46
CA PRO A 708 1.96 -8.66 -27.94
C PRO A 708 3.10 -9.36 -28.70
N LEU A 709 3.20 -9.14 -30.01
CA LEU A 709 4.26 -9.67 -30.86
C LEU A 709 5.64 -9.14 -30.43
N ASN A 710 5.74 -7.86 -30.09
CA ASN A 710 6.98 -7.24 -29.63
C ASN A 710 7.39 -7.71 -28.22
N MET A 711 6.44 -8.23 -27.42
CA MET A 711 6.70 -8.82 -26.11
C MET A 711 7.04 -10.32 -26.15
N ALA A 712 7.02 -10.95 -27.32
CA ALA A 712 7.28 -12.39 -27.45
C ALA A 712 8.76 -12.72 -27.20
N THR A 713 9.06 -13.26 -26.01
CA THR A 713 10.43 -13.62 -25.63
C THR A 713 10.92 -14.93 -26.25
N SER A 714 10.02 -15.80 -26.75
CA SER A 714 10.38 -17.08 -27.35
C SER A 714 9.90 -17.21 -28.81
N PRO A 715 10.63 -17.98 -29.64
CA PRO A 715 10.22 -18.25 -31.02
C PRO A 715 8.89 -19.01 -31.07
N GLU A 716 8.63 -19.93 -30.14
CA GLU A 716 7.36 -20.66 -30.10
C GLU A 716 6.15 -19.73 -29.89
N VAL A 717 6.27 -18.73 -29.01
CA VAL A 717 5.21 -17.74 -28.82
C VAL A 717 5.10 -16.83 -30.04
N TYR A 718 6.22 -16.42 -30.63
CA TYR A 718 6.25 -15.61 -31.85
C TYR A 718 5.55 -16.32 -33.03
N ASP A 719 5.79 -17.61 -33.20
CA ASP A 719 5.16 -18.42 -34.25
C ASP A 719 3.64 -18.54 -34.03
N ILE A 720 3.21 -18.81 -32.79
CA ILE A 720 1.78 -18.85 -32.43
C ILE A 720 1.09 -17.51 -32.69
N LEU A 721 1.72 -16.39 -32.36
CA LEU A 721 1.17 -15.05 -32.58
C LEU A 721 1.10 -14.69 -34.09
N ASN A 722 1.97 -15.26 -34.92
CA ASN A 722 1.90 -15.14 -36.39
C ASN A 722 0.93 -16.12 -37.05
N GLY A 723 0.25 -16.96 -36.28
CA GLY A 723 -0.79 -17.87 -36.77
C GLY A 723 -0.32 -19.29 -37.09
N GLU A 724 0.88 -19.69 -36.69
CA GLU A 724 1.32 -21.09 -36.78
C GLU A 724 0.55 -21.97 -35.78
N ALA A 725 0.20 -23.18 -36.21
CA ALA A 725 -0.57 -24.11 -35.38
C ALA A 725 0.27 -24.58 -34.18
N TYR A 726 -0.27 -24.42 -32.97
CA TYR A 726 0.35 -24.92 -31.74
C TYR A 726 0.56 -26.45 -31.81
N GLN A 727 1.81 -26.90 -31.76
CA GLN A 727 2.15 -28.32 -31.67
C GLN A 727 2.53 -28.68 -30.22
N PRO A 728 1.71 -29.46 -29.49
CA PRO A 728 2.03 -29.86 -28.13
C PRO A 728 3.23 -30.82 -28.13
N THR A 729 4.27 -30.49 -27.35
CA THR A 729 5.51 -31.30 -27.19
C THR A 729 5.27 -32.65 -26.51
N THR A 730 4.09 -32.89 -25.93
CA THR A 730 3.66 -34.17 -25.39
C THR A 730 2.34 -34.59 -26.04
N ILE A 731 2.44 -35.43 -27.07
CA ILE A 731 1.30 -36.21 -27.55
C ILE A 731 1.01 -37.27 -26.49
N VAL A 732 0.11 -36.98 -25.56
CA VAL A 732 -0.59 -38.05 -24.84
C VAL A 732 -1.52 -38.67 -25.87
N VAL A 733 -1.11 -39.78 -26.47
CA VAL A 733 -2.03 -40.63 -27.23
C VAL A 733 -3.12 -41.05 -26.24
N PRO A 734 -4.39 -40.62 -26.40
CA PRO A 734 -5.46 -41.15 -25.56
C PRO A 734 -5.45 -42.68 -25.72
N PRO A 735 -5.73 -43.46 -24.66
CA PRO A 735 -5.87 -44.90 -24.82
C PRO A 735 -6.84 -45.15 -25.99
N GLN A 736 -6.39 -45.86 -27.02
CA GLN A 736 -7.24 -46.14 -28.17
C GLN A 736 -8.38 -47.03 -27.68
N GLY A 737 -9.56 -46.45 -27.49
CA GLY A 737 -10.79 -47.18 -27.21
C GLY A 737 -11.17 -48.11 -28.37
N ASP A 738 -12.06 -49.06 -28.09
CA ASP A 738 -12.56 -50.07 -29.04
C ASP A 738 -13.70 -49.56 -29.93
N MET A 739 -14.04 -48.27 -29.86
CA MET A 739 -15.12 -47.63 -30.63
C MET A 739 -14.98 -47.76 -32.16
N LYS A 740 -13.76 -47.97 -32.65
CA LYS A 740 -13.46 -48.27 -34.07
C LYS A 740 -13.94 -49.64 -34.54
N SER A 741 -14.25 -50.55 -33.61
CA SER A 741 -14.72 -51.90 -33.94
C SER A 741 -16.18 -51.96 -34.38
N LEU A 742 -16.97 -50.90 -34.15
CA LEU A 742 -18.36 -50.85 -34.60
C LEU A 742 -18.44 -50.51 -36.09
N SER A 743 -19.30 -51.23 -36.81
CA SER A 743 -19.56 -50.97 -38.23
C SER A 743 -20.22 -49.60 -38.45
N SER A 744 -20.04 -49.06 -39.65
CA SER A 744 -20.67 -47.78 -40.05
C SER A 744 -22.19 -47.83 -39.94
N ASP A 745 -22.79 -49.00 -40.21
CA ASP A 745 -24.24 -49.22 -40.15
C ASP A 745 -24.74 -49.18 -38.69
N THR A 746 -24.00 -49.82 -37.76
CA THR A 746 -24.33 -49.78 -36.32
C THR A 746 -24.22 -48.37 -35.73
N LYS A 747 -23.22 -47.57 -36.17
CA LYS A 747 -23.10 -46.16 -35.74
C LYS A 747 -24.29 -45.32 -36.23
N GLN A 748 -24.78 -45.57 -37.44
CA GLN A 748 -25.93 -44.87 -38.01
C GLN A 748 -27.24 -45.22 -37.29
N GLU A 749 -27.47 -46.50 -36.99
CA GLU A 749 -28.63 -46.95 -36.21
C GLU A 749 -28.59 -46.42 -34.76
N LEU A 750 -27.40 -46.34 -34.15
CA LEU A 750 -27.21 -45.76 -32.83
C LEU A 750 -27.50 -44.25 -32.81
N CYS A 751 -27.07 -43.51 -33.84
CA CYS A 751 -27.41 -42.09 -33.99
C CYS A 751 -28.93 -41.91 -34.08
N GLN A 752 -29.60 -42.73 -34.89
CA GLN A 752 -31.05 -42.67 -35.04
C GLN A 752 -31.78 -42.94 -33.71
N ALA A 753 -31.35 -43.97 -32.96
CA ALA A 753 -31.93 -44.31 -31.65
C ALA A 753 -31.70 -43.23 -30.58
N LEU A 754 -30.62 -42.45 -30.70
CA LEU A 754 -30.29 -41.33 -29.80
C LEU A 754 -31.03 -40.03 -30.14
N GLU A 755 -31.39 -39.85 -31.41
CA GLU A 755 -32.17 -38.71 -31.89
C GLU A 755 -33.68 -38.92 -31.76
N GLU A 756 -34.16 -40.17 -31.77
CA GLU A 756 -35.58 -40.51 -31.54
C GLU A 756 -36.06 -40.19 -30.11
N GLN A 757 -35.17 -40.20 -29.12
CA GLN A 757 -35.47 -39.74 -27.76
C GLN A 757 -35.10 -38.27 -27.56
N THR A 758 -36.08 -37.43 -27.24
CA THR A 758 -35.86 -36.00 -26.93
C THR A 758 -34.89 -35.83 -25.76
N GLY A 759 -33.71 -35.26 -26.03
CA GLY A 759 -32.66 -35.03 -25.03
C GLY A 759 -31.83 -36.26 -24.66
N GLY A 760 -31.98 -37.38 -25.37
CA GLY A 760 -31.24 -38.61 -25.12
C GLY A 760 -29.73 -38.45 -25.32
N TRP A 761 -29.32 -37.83 -26.43
CA TRP A 761 -27.92 -37.57 -26.72
C TRP A 761 -27.29 -36.50 -25.80
N GLU A 762 -28.06 -35.52 -25.31
CA GLU A 762 -27.56 -34.49 -24.37
C GLU A 762 -27.27 -35.08 -23.00
N SER A 763 -28.20 -35.90 -22.50
CA SER A 763 -28.04 -36.63 -21.25
C SER A 763 -26.85 -37.60 -21.33
N LEU A 764 -26.67 -38.23 -22.49
CA LEU A 764 -25.50 -39.07 -22.76
C LEU A 764 -24.19 -38.25 -22.82
N ALA A 765 -24.19 -37.06 -23.41
CA ALA A 765 -23.03 -36.16 -23.40
C ALA A 765 -22.57 -35.83 -21.99
N HIS A 766 -23.52 -35.53 -21.10
CA HIS A 766 -23.23 -35.28 -19.70
C HIS A 766 -22.72 -36.53 -18.98
N ALA A 767 -23.31 -37.70 -19.24
CA ALA A 767 -22.88 -38.98 -18.65
C ALA A 767 -21.47 -39.40 -19.09
N LEU A 768 -21.09 -39.12 -20.34
CA LEU A 768 -19.78 -39.45 -20.91
C LEU A 768 -18.71 -38.36 -20.66
N GLY A 769 -19.02 -37.33 -19.87
CA GLY A 769 -18.08 -36.25 -19.56
C GLY A 769 -17.83 -35.26 -20.70
N LEU A 770 -18.60 -35.32 -21.78
CA LEU A 770 -18.55 -34.42 -22.95
C LEU A 770 -19.58 -33.28 -22.88
N GLY A 771 -20.24 -33.09 -21.75
CA GLY A 771 -21.31 -32.09 -21.58
C GLY A 771 -20.91 -30.64 -21.88
N ILE A 772 -19.61 -30.33 -21.86
CA ILE A 772 -19.06 -29.00 -22.24
C ILE A 772 -19.27 -28.73 -23.73
N LEU A 773 -19.30 -29.77 -24.56
CA LEU A 773 -19.45 -29.67 -26.01
C LEU A 773 -20.91 -29.70 -26.47
N THR A 774 -21.88 -29.89 -25.58
CA THR A 774 -23.31 -30.00 -25.92
C THR A 774 -23.80 -28.78 -26.72
N SER A 775 -23.38 -27.57 -26.34
CA SER A 775 -23.71 -26.34 -27.06
C SER A 775 -23.13 -26.31 -28.48
N ALA A 776 -21.92 -26.86 -28.67
CA ALA A 776 -21.29 -26.98 -29.99
C ALA A 776 -21.96 -28.06 -30.85
N PHE A 777 -22.37 -29.18 -30.25
CA PHE A 777 -23.08 -30.27 -30.93
C PHE A 777 -24.48 -29.85 -31.40
N ARG A 778 -25.18 -29.00 -30.64
CA ARG A 778 -26.49 -28.44 -31.04
C ARG A 778 -26.47 -27.65 -32.34
N LEU A 779 -25.31 -27.10 -32.72
CA LEU A 779 -25.14 -26.32 -33.95
C LEU A 779 -24.91 -27.20 -35.18
N SER A 780 -24.75 -28.51 -35.00
CA SER A 780 -24.52 -29.49 -36.08
C SER A 780 -25.82 -30.04 -36.65
N SER A 781 -25.80 -30.46 -37.92
CA SER A 781 -26.91 -31.14 -38.59
C SER A 781 -27.24 -32.53 -38.03
N CYS A 782 -26.30 -33.15 -37.30
CA CYS A 782 -26.48 -34.43 -36.60
C CYS A 782 -25.74 -34.39 -35.24
N PRO A 783 -26.40 -33.93 -34.16
CA PRO A 783 -25.77 -33.78 -32.85
C PRO A 783 -25.30 -35.11 -32.23
N ALA A 784 -26.07 -36.19 -32.39
CA ALA A 784 -25.72 -37.51 -31.85
C ALA A 784 -24.49 -38.12 -32.57
N GLY A 785 -24.36 -37.89 -33.88
CA GLY A 785 -23.18 -38.31 -34.65
C GLY A 785 -21.91 -37.59 -34.21
N LYS A 786 -21.96 -36.26 -34.04
CA LYS A 786 -20.81 -35.48 -33.57
C LYS A 786 -20.39 -35.80 -32.15
N LEU A 787 -21.35 -36.16 -31.30
CA LEU A 787 -21.08 -36.69 -29.97
C LEU A 787 -20.27 -37.99 -30.05
N LEU A 788 -20.71 -38.97 -30.85
CA LEU A 788 -20.03 -40.25 -31.01
C LEU A 788 -18.64 -40.09 -31.65
N ASP A 789 -18.50 -39.23 -32.65
CA ASP A 789 -17.21 -38.90 -33.27
C ASP A 789 -16.24 -38.27 -32.25
N SER A 790 -16.73 -37.34 -31.45
CA SER A 790 -15.93 -36.68 -30.41
C SER A 790 -15.55 -37.66 -29.28
N TYR A 791 -16.46 -38.58 -28.95
CA TYR A 791 -16.21 -39.64 -27.97
C TYR A 791 -15.17 -40.65 -28.48
N GLU A 792 -15.22 -41.01 -29.77
CA GLU A 792 -14.23 -41.86 -30.43
C GLU A 792 -12.84 -41.20 -30.43
N VAL A 793 -12.76 -39.90 -30.75
CA VAL A 793 -11.50 -39.14 -30.71
C VAL A 793 -10.97 -39.00 -29.28
N SER A 794 -11.85 -38.97 -28.27
CA SER A 794 -11.47 -38.94 -26.85
C SER A 794 -10.97 -40.28 -26.29
N GLY A 795 -11.03 -41.36 -27.07
CA GLY A 795 -10.58 -42.70 -26.65
C GLY A 795 -11.62 -43.49 -25.86
N GLY A 796 -12.91 -43.15 -25.98
CA GLY A 796 -14.00 -43.80 -25.25
C GLY A 796 -14.19 -45.27 -25.62
N THR A 797 -14.62 -46.08 -24.65
CA THR A 797 -14.90 -47.51 -24.86
C THR A 797 -16.37 -47.81 -25.11
N VAL A 798 -16.67 -48.90 -25.84
CA VAL A 798 -18.03 -49.39 -26.08
C VAL A 798 -18.69 -49.80 -24.76
N ARG A 799 -17.92 -50.27 -23.78
CA ARG A 799 -18.41 -50.65 -22.44
C ARG A 799 -18.96 -49.46 -21.66
N GLU A 800 -18.21 -48.36 -21.62
CA GLU A 800 -18.62 -47.11 -20.96
C GLU A 800 -19.80 -46.46 -21.70
N LEU A 801 -19.82 -46.54 -23.04
CA LEU A 801 -20.96 -46.10 -23.84
C LEU A 801 -22.24 -46.87 -23.46
N VAL A 802 -22.17 -48.19 -23.33
CA VAL A 802 -23.30 -49.02 -22.88
C VAL A 802 -23.74 -48.68 -21.46
N GLU A 803 -22.81 -48.37 -20.56
CA GLU A 803 -23.12 -47.97 -19.19
C GLU A 803 -23.77 -46.58 -19.12
N GLY A 804 -23.26 -45.60 -19.88
CA GLY A 804 -23.87 -44.28 -20.05
C GLY A 804 -25.28 -44.37 -20.65
N LEU A 805 -25.47 -45.20 -21.67
CA LEU A 805 -26.79 -45.44 -22.28
C LEU A 805 -27.78 -46.11 -21.32
N LYS A 806 -27.32 -47.01 -20.44
CA LYS A 806 -28.13 -47.58 -19.36
C LYS A 806 -28.53 -46.54 -18.32
N HIS A 807 -27.62 -45.62 -17.98
CA HIS A 807 -27.89 -44.53 -17.03
C HIS A 807 -28.92 -43.53 -17.58
N VAL A 808 -28.85 -43.26 -18.89
CA VAL A 808 -29.80 -42.38 -19.61
C VAL A 808 -31.15 -43.08 -19.86
N GLY A 809 -31.23 -44.41 -19.75
CA GLY A 809 -32.47 -45.17 -19.92
C GLY A 809 -32.86 -45.44 -21.37
N ASN A 810 -31.92 -45.34 -22.33
CA ASN A 810 -32.19 -45.61 -23.74
C ASN A 810 -32.05 -47.12 -24.04
N SER A 811 -33.11 -47.89 -23.75
CA SER A 811 -33.12 -49.35 -23.89
C SER A 811 -32.96 -49.84 -25.33
N SER A 812 -33.35 -49.03 -26.33
CA SER A 812 -33.21 -49.35 -27.75
C SER A 812 -31.73 -49.37 -28.16
N ALA A 813 -31.00 -48.30 -27.85
CA ALA A 813 -29.56 -48.17 -28.11
C ALA A 813 -28.72 -49.21 -27.36
N VAL A 814 -29.09 -49.57 -26.12
CA VAL A 814 -28.42 -50.62 -25.33
C VAL A 814 -28.63 -52.01 -25.96
N CYS A 815 -29.82 -52.31 -26.46
CA CYS A 815 -30.12 -53.60 -27.08
C CYS A 815 -29.36 -53.81 -28.39
N LEU A 816 -29.26 -52.75 -29.22
CA LEU A 816 -28.48 -52.75 -30.46
C LEU A 816 -27.00 -53.06 -30.21
N LEU A 817 -26.37 -52.36 -29.25
CA LEU A 817 -24.95 -52.58 -28.91
C LEU A 817 -24.70 -53.97 -28.28
N GLN A 818 -25.65 -54.51 -27.52
CA GLN A 818 -25.55 -55.86 -26.94
C GLN A 818 -25.75 -56.98 -27.97
N ALA A 819 -26.53 -56.75 -29.03
CA ALA A 819 -26.70 -57.70 -30.13
C ALA A 819 -25.40 -57.82 -30.94
N VAL A 820 -24.79 -56.68 -31.28
CA VAL A 820 -23.51 -56.63 -32.02
C VAL A 820 -22.35 -57.24 -31.22
N TRP A 821 -22.34 -57.03 -29.89
CA TRP A 821 -21.34 -57.65 -29.00
C TRP A 821 -21.42 -59.19 -28.98
N LYS A 822 -22.62 -59.77 -29.11
CA LYS A 822 -22.79 -61.24 -29.15
C LYS A 822 -22.37 -61.85 -30.49
N GLU A 823 -22.47 -61.10 -31.58
CA GLU A 823 -22.02 -61.56 -32.90
C GLU A 823 -20.49 -61.54 -33.04
N THR A 824 -19.81 -60.57 -32.43
CA THR A 824 -18.34 -60.50 -32.44
C THR A 824 -17.65 -61.57 -31.58
N GLU A 825 -18.27 -62.02 -30.48
CA GLU A 825 -17.75 -63.16 -29.70
C GLU A 825 -17.89 -64.52 -30.41
N ALA A 826 -18.87 -64.68 -31.32
CA ALA A 826 -19.08 -65.94 -32.05
C ALA A 826 -18.06 -66.21 -33.17
N VAL A 827 -17.35 -65.17 -33.65
CA VAL A 827 -16.38 -65.26 -34.76
C VAL A 827 -14.98 -65.68 -34.27
N HIS A 828 -14.69 -65.62 -32.97
CA HIS A 828 -13.35 -65.91 -32.42
C HIS A 828 -13.09 -67.36 -31.99
N THR A 829 -13.99 -68.30 -32.28
CA THR A 829 -13.77 -69.74 -32.02
C THR A 829 -13.72 -70.59 -33.29
N THR A 830 -12.61 -70.53 -34.03
CA THR A 830 -12.19 -71.60 -34.97
C THR A 830 -10.68 -71.81 -34.89
N PRO A 831 -10.16 -73.04 -34.64
CA PRO A 831 -8.72 -73.28 -34.53
C PRO A 831 -8.12 -73.80 -35.85
N HIS A 832 -7.07 -73.16 -36.35
CA HIS A 832 -6.12 -73.72 -37.33
C HIS A 832 -4.72 -73.16 -36.99
N LEU A 833 -3.82 -73.95 -36.40
CA LEU A 833 -2.86 -74.91 -36.98
C LEU A 833 -1.79 -74.30 -37.90
N THR A 834 -0.55 -74.40 -37.39
CA THR A 834 0.76 -74.60 -38.07
C THR A 834 1.35 -73.50 -38.94
N GLY A 835 2.65 -73.20 -38.74
CA GLY A 835 3.45 -72.53 -39.77
C GLY A 835 4.79 -71.88 -39.36
N ASN A 836 5.68 -72.64 -38.72
CA ASN A 836 7.13 -72.69 -38.96
C ASN A 836 7.94 -71.52 -39.61
N ILE A 837 9.06 -71.23 -38.93
CA ILE A 837 10.46 -71.07 -39.43
C ILE A 837 11.01 -69.66 -39.77
N ASN A 838 12.15 -69.42 -39.09
CA ASN A 838 13.27 -68.47 -39.26
C ASN A 838 13.14 -67.04 -38.72
#